data_AF-A0A2A9ESC4-F1
#
_entry.id   AF-A0A2A9ESC4-F1
#
_cell.length_a   1.000
_cell.length_b   1.000
_cell.length_c   1.000
_cell.angle_alpha   90.00
_cell.angle_beta   90.00
_cell.angle_gamma   90.00
#
_symmetry.space_group_name_H-M   'P 1'
#
loop_
_entity.id
_entity.type
_entity.pdbx_description
1 polymer ?
#
loop_
_entity_poly.entity_id
_entity_poly.type
_entity_poly.pdbx_seq_one_letter_code
_entity_poly.pdbx_strand_id
1 'polypeptide(L)'
;MLLSSALVALSGTTASAALPAAGPSPERWSVEAPPSGAASGPSEAPVPDGTQAPAEATASSETVAAGEADGRSETPAPDEAPESTDAPQSVAPESVAPESVVPESAAAASAPETAVEPVVIPLTDAAGERTEVATSGLEVSVPAGEFSTSSEKAVVGTDAVLTQPIPTEEFLVAGLTWEAGQQLAADAQVFVRVEEDGVWSEWEETSHEEGMTGGSETAAGTDPFVTGGAETIQIRVTGSAAELPDNLAITVLATEALETPAVAAEAPESTPVPVPTVTPAAPGSNAVVPAGMVGASVAASPVATTVVPPRPSMISRAGWGANETQMNWQPTYRALKAAVVHHTAGTNTYSQSEAASVVRGIYYYHAVTRGWGDIGYNFLVDKWGRVYEGRTGSLASPAGMMPQGAHAAPVNNGTVGISAMGDYTKVAVPTAVIDSMTNVLAWQFGRAGLNATTTSGIYSPGTPALVKGVNLPRIFGHMDVSATACPGKDIYGRLATMRTAVAAKTHPPFSLERVDGADRFAVSAATSRANFAPGVAVAYVANGLTSADALTSAPVAAMKDAPVLLTQTGALPASIAGELARLQPRKIVVLGGTGAVSTNVEQQLARYAPTVTRVTGADRYAVSAAVSRENFGAGVAVAYIANGQTSADALSAAPVAGASSAPVLLTQAGGLPAAIRTELARLKPRKIVVLGGTGAVSSTVQEDLARYAPAVERWSGQDRYAVSAAVSASSFAAGAPVVYVANGLTSVDALSGAPVAGMKGAPVLLTQPGALPASVLAELRRLDPRKVVILGGTGAVSSDVEKQLGRL
;
A
#
# COMPACT_ATOMS: atom_id res chain seq x y z
N MET A 1 -37.31 36.68 43.00
CA MET A 1 -35.99 37.17 43.48
C MET A 1 -35.16 37.32 42.21
N LEU A 2 -34.91 38.50 41.64
CA LEU A 2 -34.32 39.77 42.12
C LEU A 2 -32.78 39.74 42.25
N LEU A 3 -32.18 40.84 41.77
CA LEU A 3 -30.75 41.21 41.62
C LEU A 3 -30.01 40.48 40.45
N SER A 4 -29.29 41.11 39.50
CA SER A 4 -28.53 42.40 39.36
C SER A 4 -27.04 42.30 39.75
N SER A 5 -26.05 43.00 39.14
CA SER A 5 -25.97 43.83 37.91
C SER A 5 -24.49 44.26 37.61
N ALA A 6 -24.26 44.94 36.47
CA ALA A 6 -23.08 45.75 36.04
C ALA A 6 -21.88 45.00 35.36
N LEU A 7 -21.22 45.42 34.26
CA LEU A 7 -21.18 46.63 33.36
C LEU A 7 -20.06 47.68 33.64
N VAL A 8 -19.67 48.46 32.58
CA VAL A 8 -18.52 49.41 32.44
C VAL A 8 -17.19 48.68 32.08
N ALA A 9 -16.52 48.82 30.92
CA ALA A 9 -16.00 49.95 30.09
C ALA A 9 -14.64 50.53 30.62
N LEU A 10 -13.72 51.17 29.87
CA LEU A 10 -13.75 51.85 28.54
C LEU A 10 -12.29 52.11 28.02
N SER A 11 -12.01 52.09 26.69
CA SER A 11 -10.82 52.67 25.97
C SER A 11 -9.37 52.16 26.32
N GLY A 12 -8.32 52.31 25.48
CA GLY A 12 -8.19 52.74 24.07
C GLY A 12 -6.72 53.02 23.60
N THR A 13 -6.50 53.12 22.27
CA THR A 13 -5.39 53.80 21.54
C THR A 13 -3.90 53.31 21.55
N THR A 14 -3.47 52.80 20.38
CA THR A 14 -2.27 53.15 19.54
C THR A 14 -0.79 53.07 20.01
N ALA A 15 -0.07 52.10 19.39
CA ALA A 15 1.05 52.27 18.42
C ALA A 15 2.53 52.64 18.79
N SER A 16 3.43 52.04 18.00
CA SER A 16 4.78 52.51 17.55
C SER A 16 6.05 52.44 18.43
N ALA A 17 6.84 51.39 18.14
CA ALA A 17 8.20 51.47 17.53
C ALA A 17 9.48 51.85 18.33
N ALA A 18 10.60 51.46 17.71
CA ALA A 18 12.02 51.79 17.95
C ALA A 18 12.80 51.12 19.11
N LEU A 19 13.93 50.51 18.76
CA LEU A 19 15.04 50.11 19.63
C LEU A 19 16.34 50.79 19.13
N PRO A 20 17.21 51.31 20.01
CA PRO A 20 18.49 51.92 19.63
C PRO A 20 19.62 50.90 19.48
N ALA A 21 20.74 51.31 18.88
CA ALA A 21 21.91 50.47 18.60
C ALA A 21 23.17 50.92 19.37
N ALA A 22 24.12 49.99 19.57
CA ALA A 22 25.51 50.28 19.95
C ALA A 22 26.45 49.13 19.49
N GLY A 23 27.65 49.48 19.04
CA GLY A 23 28.79 48.56 18.89
C GLY A 23 29.79 48.72 20.06
N PRO A 24 31.11 48.38 19.91
CA PRO A 24 31.82 48.01 18.69
C PRO A 24 32.70 46.73 18.79
N SER A 25 33.37 46.39 17.68
CA SER A 25 34.50 45.43 17.57
C SER A 25 35.85 46.17 17.76
N PRO A 26 37.05 45.63 17.41
CA PRO A 26 37.50 44.23 17.18
C PRO A 26 38.87 43.90 17.87
N GLU A 27 39.37 42.66 17.76
CA GLU A 27 40.82 42.36 17.75
C GLU A 27 41.17 41.20 16.78
N ARG A 28 42.47 40.92 16.59
CA ARG A 28 43.06 40.04 15.54
C ARG A 28 44.22 39.18 16.10
N TRP A 29 44.77 38.30 15.25
CA TRP A 29 46.01 37.50 15.37
C TRP A 29 45.86 36.12 16.07
N SER A 30 46.70 35.10 15.80
CA SER A 30 47.53 34.78 14.60
C SER A 30 47.98 33.30 14.65
N VAL A 31 48.51 32.83 13.52
CA VAL A 31 49.14 31.52 13.25
C VAL A 31 50.27 31.15 14.23
N GLU A 32 50.36 29.88 14.69
CA GLU A 32 51.62 29.07 14.72
C GLU A 32 51.42 27.59 15.16
N ALA A 33 52.41 26.74 14.87
CA ALA A 33 52.54 25.31 15.22
C ALA A 33 53.98 24.83 14.90
N PRO A 34 54.38 23.56 15.15
CA PRO A 34 54.28 22.70 16.35
C PRO A 34 55.67 22.54 17.03
N PRO A 35 55.92 21.50 17.86
CA PRO A 35 57.10 20.66 17.61
C PRO A 35 56.89 19.13 17.87
N SER A 36 57.97 18.34 17.92
CA SER A 36 58.02 16.89 17.61
C SER A 36 58.80 15.99 18.60
N GLY A 37 58.68 14.66 18.42
CA GLY A 37 59.48 13.56 19.03
C GLY A 37 58.78 12.20 18.81
N ALA A 38 59.34 11.11 18.27
CA ALA A 38 60.60 10.37 18.55
C ALA A 38 60.59 9.66 19.92
N ALA A 39 60.92 8.37 20.11
CA ALA A 39 61.22 7.21 19.24
C ALA A 39 60.93 5.89 20.04
N SER A 40 60.89 4.67 19.48
CA SER A 40 62.02 3.71 19.45
C SER A 40 61.54 2.27 19.09
N GLY A 41 62.48 1.32 18.91
CA GLY A 41 62.29 -0.01 18.29
C GLY A 41 61.97 -1.24 19.18
N PRO A 42 62.29 -2.47 18.72
CA PRO A 42 61.46 -3.68 18.93
C PRO A 42 62.00 -4.72 19.95
N SER A 43 61.30 -5.86 20.07
CA SER A 43 61.71 -7.08 20.81
C SER A 43 61.28 -8.36 20.07
N GLU A 44 61.90 -9.49 20.40
CA GLU A 44 61.88 -10.76 19.63
C GLU A 44 60.95 -11.85 20.21
N ALA A 45 60.84 -12.97 19.50
CA ALA A 45 60.15 -14.21 19.91
C ALA A 45 61.13 -15.29 20.37
N PRO A 46 60.64 -16.43 20.91
CA PRO A 46 61.31 -17.71 20.66
C PRO A 46 60.36 -18.86 20.24
N VAL A 47 60.97 -19.97 19.80
CA VAL A 47 60.34 -21.20 19.27
C VAL A 47 60.78 -22.41 20.12
N PRO A 48 59.97 -23.48 20.23
CA PRO A 48 60.36 -24.80 19.71
C PRO A 48 59.18 -25.46 18.93
N ASP A 49 59.33 -26.22 17.85
CA ASP A 49 60.25 -27.32 17.49
C ASP A 49 59.97 -28.67 18.21
N GLY A 50 60.01 -29.77 17.46
CA GLY A 50 59.61 -31.12 17.90
C GLY A 50 59.07 -32.01 16.77
N THR A 51 59.94 -32.85 16.20
CA THR A 51 59.63 -33.81 15.12
C THR A 51 59.06 -35.15 15.64
N GLN A 52 58.29 -35.88 14.80
CA GLN A 52 58.64 -37.24 14.34
C GLN A 52 57.53 -37.96 13.54
N ALA A 53 57.98 -38.73 12.54
CA ALA A 53 57.41 -39.98 12.02
C ALA A 53 58.63 -40.91 11.76
N PRO A 54 58.49 -42.25 11.65
CA PRO A 54 58.31 -42.86 10.31
C PRO A 54 57.62 -44.25 10.33
N ALA A 55 57.82 -45.02 9.23
CA ALA A 55 57.65 -46.47 9.05
C ALA A 55 56.22 -47.03 8.85
N GLU A 56 56.00 -48.11 8.08
CA GLU A 56 56.59 -48.59 6.81
C GLU A 56 55.76 -49.81 6.30
N ALA A 57 56.17 -50.41 5.16
CA ALA A 57 55.76 -51.73 4.61
C ALA A 57 54.41 -51.84 3.84
N THR A 58 54.27 -52.66 2.78
CA THR A 58 55.20 -53.23 1.76
C THR A 58 54.35 -53.98 0.69
N ALA A 59 54.69 -53.84 -0.60
CA ALA A 59 54.35 -54.78 -1.70
C ALA A 59 52.83 -55.04 -1.97
N SER A 60 52.38 -55.63 -3.08
CA SER A 60 53.06 -56.38 -4.15
C SER A 60 52.57 -56.02 -5.56
N SER A 61 53.32 -56.46 -6.57
CA SER A 61 53.04 -56.36 -8.01
C SER A 61 51.92 -57.27 -8.51
N GLU A 62 51.27 -56.89 -9.62
CA GLU A 62 51.31 -57.72 -10.84
C GLU A 62 51.04 -56.89 -12.11
N THR A 63 51.44 -57.42 -13.28
CA THR A 63 51.48 -56.70 -14.57
C THR A 63 50.92 -57.54 -15.71
N VAL A 64 50.12 -56.95 -16.60
CA VAL A 64 49.85 -57.51 -17.93
C VAL A 64 49.91 -56.41 -19.01
N ALA A 65 50.57 -56.74 -20.12
CA ALA A 65 50.73 -55.99 -21.36
C ALA A 65 49.43 -55.99 -22.22
N ALA A 66 49.28 -55.33 -23.38
CA ALA A 66 49.85 -54.12 -23.99
C ALA A 66 48.97 -53.81 -25.24
N GLY A 67 49.17 -52.68 -25.92
CA GLY A 67 48.44 -52.38 -27.16
C GLY A 67 48.73 -51.00 -27.76
N GLU A 68 49.80 -50.89 -28.55
CA GLU A 68 50.10 -49.70 -29.36
C GLU A 68 49.38 -49.75 -30.72
N ALA A 69 48.93 -48.59 -31.20
CA ALA A 69 48.72 -48.32 -32.62
C ALA A 69 48.91 -46.82 -32.92
N ASP A 70 49.83 -46.51 -33.84
CA ASP A 70 50.23 -45.17 -34.29
C ASP A 70 49.17 -44.50 -35.21
N GLY A 71 49.26 -43.18 -35.42
CA GLY A 71 48.40 -42.43 -36.33
C GLY A 71 48.58 -40.91 -36.27
N ARG A 72 49.17 -40.31 -37.31
CA ARG A 72 49.44 -38.86 -37.42
C ARG A 72 48.49 -38.12 -38.39
N SER A 73 48.28 -36.84 -38.09
CA SER A 73 47.95 -35.70 -39.00
C SER A 73 46.66 -35.86 -39.88
N GLU A 74 46.15 -34.85 -40.59
CA GLU A 74 46.61 -33.47 -40.87
C GLU A 74 45.41 -32.52 -41.13
N THR A 75 45.65 -31.20 -41.15
CA THR A 75 44.66 -30.16 -41.55
C THR A 75 44.45 -30.14 -43.08
N PRO A 76 43.31 -29.64 -43.59
CA PRO A 76 43.39 -28.35 -44.32
C PRO A 76 42.12 -27.47 -44.37
N ALA A 77 42.30 -26.25 -44.87
CA ALA A 77 41.36 -25.29 -45.49
C ALA A 77 42.22 -24.32 -46.37
N PRO A 78 41.70 -23.35 -47.15
CA PRO A 78 40.32 -23.00 -47.53
C PRO A 78 40.11 -22.91 -49.08
N ASP A 79 38.95 -22.39 -49.55
CA ASP A 79 38.68 -21.65 -50.83
C ASP A 79 37.16 -21.68 -51.15
N GLU A 80 36.52 -20.81 -51.97
CA GLU A 80 36.73 -19.38 -52.32
C GLU A 80 35.34 -18.76 -52.71
N ALA A 81 35.28 -17.56 -53.32
CA ALA A 81 34.03 -16.79 -53.58
C ALA A 81 33.38 -17.06 -54.97
N PRO A 82 32.31 -16.30 -55.35
CA PRO A 82 32.58 -15.11 -56.18
C PRO A 82 31.72 -13.85 -55.95
N GLU A 83 32.16 -12.76 -56.60
CA GLU A 83 31.59 -11.41 -56.81
C GLU A 83 30.31 -11.41 -57.71
N SER A 84 29.54 -10.34 -57.98
CA SER A 84 29.31 -8.93 -57.51
C SER A 84 27.93 -8.46 -58.10
N THR A 85 27.43 -7.21 -58.22
CA THR A 85 27.85 -5.79 -58.05
C THR A 85 26.58 -4.91 -57.83
N ASP A 86 26.71 -3.72 -57.22
CA ASP A 86 26.45 -2.37 -57.82
C ASP A 86 25.99 -1.30 -56.78
N ALA A 87 26.03 -0.01 -57.16
CA ALA A 87 25.77 1.19 -56.34
C ALA A 87 25.06 2.30 -57.20
N PRO A 88 24.89 3.60 -56.82
CA PRO A 88 25.25 4.31 -55.58
C PRO A 88 24.24 5.36 -55.01
N GLN A 89 24.59 5.91 -53.84
CA GLN A 89 24.42 7.33 -53.39
C GLN A 89 23.04 8.04 -53.26
N SER A 90 22.60 8.15 -51.99
CA SER A 90 22.30 9.40 -51.24
C SER A 90 21.43 10.56 -51.80
N VAL A 91 20.30 10.81 -51.13
CA VAL A 91 19.88 12.15 -50.65
C VAL A 91 19.09 12.04 -49.34
N ALA A 92 18.98 13.13 -48.58
CA ALA A 92 17.98 13.33 -47.51
C ALA A 92 16.89 14.30 -48.03
N PRO A 93 15.66 14.36 -47.44
CA PRO A 93 15.48 15.19 -46.24
C PRO A 93 14.33 14.79 -45.26
N GLU A 94 14.35 15.44 -44.09
CA GLU A 94 13.21 15.92 -43.28
C GLU A 94 12.04 14.99 -42.86
N SER A 95 11.10 15.56 -42.09
CA SER A 95 10.25 14.86 -41.13
C SER A 95 8.75 15.07 -41.36
N VAL A 96 7.98 13.99 -41.27
CA VAL A 96 6.52 13.99 -41.06
C VAL A 96 6.19 12.91 -40.02
N ALA A 97 5.24 13.17 -39.12
CA ALA A 97 4.79 12.21 -38.11
C ALA A 97 3.66 11.31 -38.66
N PRO A 98 3.59 10.02 -38.28
CA PRO A 98 2.49 9.14 -38.65
C PRO A 98 1.22 9.40 -37.81
N GLU A 99 0.05 9.26 -38.44
CA GLU A 99 -1.26 9.46 -37.81
C GLU A 99 -1.63 8.35 -36.81
N SER A 100 -2.58 8.66 -35.92
CA SER A 100 -3.14 7.71 -34.95
C SER A 100 -4.06 6.70 -35.64
N VAL A 101 -3.72 5.41 -35.55
CA VAL A 101 -4.60 4.33 -36.02
C VAL A 101 -5.82 4.24 -35.09
N VAL A 102 -7.00 4.52 -35.64
CA VAL A 102 -8.29 4.30 -34.96
C VAL A 102 -8.65 2.81 -35.10
N PRO A 103 -8.94 2.08 -34.01
CA PRO A 103 -9.41 0.71 -34.10
C PRO A 103 -10.85 0.66 -34.64
N GLU A 104 -11.12 -0.40 -35.42
CA GLU A 104 -12.33 -0.54 -36.24
C GLU A 104 -13.60 -0.79 -35.40
N SER A 105 -14.74 -0.32 -35.91
CA SER A 105 -16.03 -0.42 -35.21
C SER A 105 -16.49 -1.89 -35.10
N ALA A 106 -16.52 -2.42 -33.88
CA ALA A 106 -17.20 -3.69 -33.62
C ALA A 106 -18.71 -3.51 -33.86
N ALA A 107 -19.25 -4.21 -34.86
CA ALA A 107 -20.64 -4.06 -35.27
C ALA A 107 -21.61 -4.33 -34.11
N ALA A 108 -22.54 -3.39 -33.88
CA ALA A 108 -23.55 -3.53 -32.84
C ALA A 108 -24.46 -4.73 -33.13
N ALA A 109 -24.47 -5.70 -32.21
CA ALA A 109 -25.54 -6.68 -32.15
C ALA A 109 -26.78 -5.97 -31.58
N SER A 110 -27.85 -5.87 -32.38
CA SER A 110 -29.09 -5.22 -31.96
C SER A 110 -29.72 -5.96 -30.77
N ALA A 111 -29.74 -5.31 -29.61
CA ALA A 111 -30.59 -5.73 -28.50
C ALA A 111 -32.08 -5.56 -28.89
N PRO A 112 -32.99 -6.38 -28.34
CA PRO A 112 -34.42 -6.27 -28.65
C PRO A 112 -35.01 -4.95 -28.12
N GLU A 113 -35.78 -4.25 -28.96
CA GLU A 113 -36.47 -3.00 -28.62
C GLU A 113 -37.76 -3.27 -27.81
N THR A 114 -37.60 -3.57 -26.52
CA THR A 114 -38.66 -3.39 -25.51
C THR A 114 -38.04 -2.80 -24.24
N ALA A 115 -37.87 -1.48 -24.23
CA ALA A 115 -37.58 -0.77 -22.98
C ALA A 115 -38.86 -0.76 -22.13
N VAL A 116 -38.84 -1.47 -21.01
CA VAL A 116 -39.91 -1.40 -20.01
C VAL A 116 -39.78 -0.04 -19.31
N GLU A 117 -40.81 0.80 -19.46
CA GLU A 117 -40.82 2.14 -18.86
C GLU A 117 -41.10 2.06 -17.34
N PRO A 118 -40.58 3.01 -16.54
CA PRO A 118 -40.81 3.04 -15.11
C PRO A 118 -42.29 3.23 -14.77
N VAL A 119 -42.78 2.52 -13.76
CA VAL A 119 -44.15 2.71 -13.26
C VAL A 119 -44.15 3.93 -12.33
N VAL A 120 -44.81 5.01 -12.76
CA VAL A 120 -44.97 6.25 -11.99
C VAL A 120 -46.41 6.38 -11.50
N ILE A 121 -46.60 6.42 -10.18
CA ILE A 121 -47.92 6.51 -9.55
C ILE A 121 -48.04 7.87 -8.84
N PRO A 122 -48.92 8.79 -9.31
CA PRO A 122 -49.07 10.10 -8.71
C PRO A 122 -49.85 10.04 -7.39
N LEU A 123 -49.34 10.73 -6.38
CA LEU A 123 -49.90 10.91 -5.04
C LEU A 123 -50.50 12.32 -4.88
N THR A 124 -49.92 13.33 -5.53
CA THR A 124 -50.57 14.63 -5.78
C THR A 124 -50.58 14.95 -7.28
N ASP A 125 -51.43 15.90 -7.68
CA ASP A 125 -51.45 16.48 -9.01
C ASP A 125 -50.53 17.72 -9.14
N ALA A 126 -50.63 18.42 -10.27
CA ALA A 126 -49.85 19.61 -10.58
C ALA A 126 -50.31 20.89 -9.85
N ALA A 127 -51.17 20.76 -8.83
CA ALA A 127 -51.56 21.81 -7.88
C ALA A 127 -51.46 21.35 -6.41
N GLY A 128 -50.80 20.20 -6.16
CA GLY A 128 -50.58 19.65 -4.82
C GLY A 128 -51.79 18.91 -4.23
N GLU A 129 -52.90 18.82 -4.98
CA GLU A 129 -54.11 18.15 -4.51
C GLU A 129 -53.96 16.63 -4.62
N ARG A 130 -54.45 15.91 -3.61
CA ARG A 130 -54.20 14.46 -3.47
C ARG A 130 -55.01 13.63 -4.45
N THR A 131 -54.37 12.62 -5.03
CA THR A 131 -55.04 11.64 -5.89
C THR A 131 -55.88 10.65 -5.07
N GLU A 132 -56.82 9.97 -5.72
CA GLU A 132 -57.62 8.89 -5.14
C GLU A 132 -56.75 7.79 -4.51
N VAL A 133 -55.61 7.48 -5.14
CA VAL A 133 -54.61 6.53 -4.61
C VAL A 133 -54.05 7.01 -3.27
N ALA A 134 -53.71 8.29 -3.13
CA ALA A 134 -53.14 8.88 -1.93
C ALA A 134 -54.11 9.01 -0.74
N THR A 135 -55.43 8.99 -1.00
CA THR A 135 -56.47 9.01 0.04
C THR A 135 -57.05 7.63 0.36
N SER A 136 -56.92 6.66 -0.55
CA SER A 136 -57.54 5.31 -0.44
C SER A 136 -57.25 4.56 0.88
N GLY A 137 -56.08 4.74 1.48
CA GLY A 137 -55.71 4.14 2.77
C GLY A 137 -56.31 4.84 3.98
N LEU A 138 -56.58 6.15 3.86
CA LEU A 138 -57.18 6.96 4.94
C LEU A 138 -58.63 6.55 5.20
N GLU A 139 -59.38 6.15 4.18
CA GLU A 139 -60.82 5.81 4.30
C GLU A 139 -61.08 4.54 5.14
N VAL A 140 -60.12 3.62 5.22
CA VAL A 140 -60.23 2.39 6.03
C VAL A 140 -59.94 2.66 7.52
N SER A 141 -59.48 3.86 7.88
CA SER A 141 -59.21 4.29 9.26
C SER A 141 -60.50 4.67 10.03
N VAL A 142 -61.38 3.69 10.25
CA VAL A 142 -62.57 3.83 11.13
C VAL A 142 -62.15 3.92 12.62
N PRO A 143 -63.02 4.43 13.52
CA PRO A 143 -62.64 5.50 14.44
C PRO A 143 -61.93 5.01 15.72
N ALA A 144 -61.29 5.96 16.42
CA ALA A 144 -60.49 5.71 17.63
C ALA A 144 -61.23 4.95 18.74
N GLY A 145 -61.03 3.63 18.78
CA GLY A 145 -61.51 2.72 19.82
C GLY A 145 -60.93 1.32 19.65
N GLU A 146 -60.50 0.71 20.77
CA GLU A 146 -60.14 -0.72 20.89
C GLU A 146 -59.02 -1.28 19.99
N PHE A 147 -57.79 -0.80 20.20
CA PHE A 147 -56.61 -1.69 20.15
C PHE A 147 -55.80 -1.60 21.45
N SER A 148 -55.38 -2.75 21.97
CA SER A 148 -54.66 -2.86 23.24
C SER A 148 -53.25 -3.39 23.02
N THR A 149 -52.26 -2.64 23.51
CA THR A 149 -50.95 -3.14 23.98
C THR A 149 -50.17 -4.11 23.08
N SER A 150 -49.18 -3.59 22.34
CA SER A 150 -47.79 -3.58 22.86
C SER A 150 -46.80 -2.80 21.98
N SER A 151 -45.99 -1.94 22.62
CA SER A 151 -44.66 -1.51 22.16
C SER A 151 -44.49 -0.80 20.80
N GLU A 152 -45.47 -0.06 20.32
CA GLU A 152 -45.20 1.06 19.41
C GLU A 152 -45.05 2.39 20.18
N LYS A 153 -44.09 3.22 19.77
CA LYS A 153 -44.14 4.67 20.02
C LYS A 153 -45.00 5.26 18.92
N ALA A 154 -46.21 5.68 19.24
CA ALA A 154 -47.07 6.39 18.30
C ALA A 154 -46.32 7.60 17.69
N VAL A 155 -46.17 7.60 16.37
CA VAL A 155 -45.69 8.76 15.60
C VAL A 155 -46.82 9.78 15.63
N VAL A 156 -46.60 10.91 16.31
CA VAL A 156 -47.65 11.92 16.53
C VAL A 156 -47.66 12.90 15.35
N GLY A 157 -48.50 12.59 14.37
CA GLY A 157 -48.84 13.45 13.23
C GLY A 157 -50.11 12.93 12.56
N THR A 158 -50.76 13.78 11.77
CA THR A 158 -51.77 13.31 10.80
C THR A 158 -51.08 12.67 9.60
N ASP A 159 -51.72 11.68 8.99
CA ASP A 159 -51.27 11.15 7.71
C ASP A 159 -51.80 12.03 6.58
N ALA A 160 -50.88 12.71 5.89
CA ALA A 160 -51.18 13.53 4.72
C ALA A 160 -51.48 12.64 3.51
N VAL A 161 -50.71 11.57 3.34
CA VAL A 161 -50.91 10.50 2.35
C VAL A 161 -50.89 9.16 3.07
N LEU A 162 -51.84 8.29 2.74
CA LEU A 162 -51.77 6.86 3.05
C LEU A 162 -52.47 6.11 1.91
N THR A 163 -51.72 5.27 1.19
CA THR A 163 -52.29 4.44 0.11
C THR A 163 -52.89 3.16 0.68
N GLN A 164 -53.79 2.51 -0.05
CA GLN A 164 -53.94 1.04 0.06
C GLN A 164 -52.65 0.35 -0.42
N PRO A 165 -52.47 -0.96 -0.17
CA PRO A 165 -51.50 -1.76 -0.91
C PRO A 165 -51.69 -1.61 -2.43
N ILE A 166 -50.62 -1.28 -3.14
CA ILE A 166 -50.59 -1.11 -4.60
C ILE A 166 -49.79 -2.27 -5.20
N PRO A 167 -50.45 -3.23 -5.87
CA PRO A 167 -49.74 -4.28 -6.60
C PRO A 167 -48.93 -3.72 -7.75
N THR A 168 -47.75 -4.28 -7.98
CA THR A 168 -46.81 -3.89 -9.04
C THR A 168 -46.32 -5.14 -9.78
N GLU A 169 -45.56 -4.94 -10.85
CA GLU A 169 -44.59 -5.97 -11.26
C GLU A 169 -43.48 -6.07 -10.21
N GLU A 170 -42.75 -7.18 -10.21
CA GLU A 170 -41.62 -7.41 -9.29
C GLU A 170 -40.57 -6.30 -9.46
N PHE A 171 -40.15 -5.63 -8.37
CA PHE A 171 -39.18 -4.52 -8.45
C PHE A 171 -38.03 -4.58 -7.43
N LEU A 172 -36.91 -3.95 -7.79
CA LEU A 172 -35.68 -3.87 -6.99
C LEU A 172 -35.35 -2.46 -6.47
N VAL A 173 -35.87 -1.42 -7.12
CA VAL A 173 -35.66 -0.02 -6.72
C VAL A 173 -36.95 0.78 -6.87
N ALA A 174 -37.28 1.56 -5.84
CA ALA A 174 -38.31 2.59 -5.91
C ALA A 174 -37.79 3.91 -5.32
N GLY A 175 -38.49 5.02 -5.55
CA GLY A 175 -38.14 6.31 -4.96
C GLY A 175 -39.22 7.37 -5.23
N LEU A 176 -39.44 8.26 -4.28
CA LEU A 176 -40.45 9.32 -4.42
C LEU A 176 -39.83 10.58 -4.99
N THR A 177 -40.53 11.24 -5.90
CA THR A 177 -40.15 12.53 -6.49
C THR A 177 -41.28 13.55 -6.40
N TRP A 178 -40.94 14.83 -6.42
CA TRP A 178 -41.88 15.94 -6.47
C TRP A 178 -41.25 17.17 -7.17
N GLU A 179 -42.06 18.21 -7.38
CA GLU A 179 -41.73 19.37 -8.22
C GLU A 179 -40.41 20.08 -7.84
N ALA A 180 -39.70 20.57 -8.87
CA ALA A 180 -38.36 21.10 -8.74
C ALA A 180 -38.30 22.35 -7.85
N GLY A 181 -37.45 22.31 -6.83
CA GLY A 181 -37.28 23.41 -5.87
C GLY A 181 -38.31 23.47 -4.74
N GLN A 182 -39.31 22.59 -4.71
CA GLN A 182 -40.21 22.43 -3.56
C GLN A 182 -39.61 21.49 -2.50
N GLN A 183 -40.12 21.59 -1.27
CA GLN A 183 -39.70 20.78 -0.13
C GLN A 183 -40.93 20.26 0.61
N LEU A 184 -40.82 19.05 1.20
CA LEU A 184 -41.76 18.57 2.19
C LEU A 184 -41.74 19.47 3.44
N ALA A 185 -42.84 19.51 4.19
CA ALA A 185 -42.91 20.20 5.48
C ALA A 185 -41.84 19.67 6.46
N ALA A 186 -41.37 20.51 7.38
CA ALA A 186 -40.23 20.19 8.26
C ALA A 186 -40.49 19.09 9.30
N ASP A 187 -41.75 18.66 9.45
CA ASP A 187 -42.24 17.55 10.28
C ASP A 187 -42.84 16.39 9.45
N ALA A 188 -42.84 16.50 8.12
CA ALA A 188 -43.26 15.44 7.23
C ALA A 188 -42.15 14.40 7.04
N GLN A 189 -42.51 13.13 7.25
CA GLN A 189 -41.64 11.97 7.05
C GLN A 189 -42.29 11.05 6.01
N VAL A 190 -41.47 10.45 5.14
CA VAL A 190 -41.91 9.48 4.14
C VAL A 190 -41.57 8.08 4.64
N PHE A 191 -42.60 7.23 4.73
CA PHE A 191 -42.45 5.82 5.05
C PHE A 191 -42.92 4.96 3.87
N VAL A 192 -42.14 3.92 3.60
CA VAL A 192 -42.43 2.90 2.59
C VAL A 192 -42.47 1.55 3.31
N ARG A 193 -43.40 0.68 2.91
CA ARG A 193 -43.30 -0.76 3.16
C ARG A 193 -43.72 -1.54 1.93
N VAL A 194 -43.27 -2.77 1.83
CA VAL A 194 -43.48 -3.64 0.66
C VAL A 194 -43.87 -5.04 1.06
N GLU A 195 -44.45 -5.79 0.12
CA GLU A 195 -44.68 -7.23 0.22
C GLU A 195 -43.68 -7.97 -0.68
N GLU A 196 -42.87 -8.85 -0.07
CA GLU A 196 -41.88 -9.72 -0.70
C GLU A 196 -42.20 -11.17 -0.25
N ASP A 197 -42.28 -12.15 -1.17
CA ASP A 197 -42.69 -13.54 -0.88
C ASP A 197 -44.04 -13.69 -0.13
N GLY A 198 -44.96 -12.72 -0.25
CA GLY A 198 -46.22 -12.69 0.52
C GLY A 198 -46.05 -12.32 2.00
N VAL A 199 -44.94 -11.63 2.33
CA VAL A 199 -44.62 -11.13 3.66
C VAL A 199 -44.41 -9.62 3.60
N TRP A 200 -45.17 -8.88 4.41
CA TRP A 200 -45.00 -7.43 4.54
C TRP A 200 -43.76 -7.07 5.37
N SER A 201 -43.00 -6.09 4.88
CA SER A 201 -41.97 -5.41 5.67
C SER A 201 -42.60 -4.56 6.78
N GLU A 202 -41.78 -4.23 7.78
CA GLU A 202 -42.03 -3.10 8.65
C GLU A 202 -42.08 -1.79 7.84
N TRP A 203 -42.62 -0.72 8.44
CA TRP A 203 -42.50 0.62 7.88
C TRP A 203 -41.05 1.13 8.00
N GLU A 204 -40.44 1.42 6.86
CA GLU A 204 -39.08 1.94 6.74
C GLU A 204 -39.09 3.40 6.28
N GLU A 205 -38.29 4.24 6.93
CA GLU A 205 -38.21 5.68 6.66
C GLU A 205 -37.28 5.94 5.45
N THR A 206 -37.77 6.67 4.46
CA THR A 206 -36.97 7.06 3.29
C THR A 206 -36.70 8.57 3.38
N SER A 207 -35.45 8.97 3.64
CA SER A 207 -35.11 10.37 3.88
C SER A 207 -35.14 11.19 2.59
N HIS A 208 -35.29 12.52 2.71
CA HIS A 208 -35.05 13.44 1.61
C HIS A 208 -33.56 13.46 1.26
N GLU A 209 -33.24 13.34 -0.03
CA GLU A 209 -31.88 13.38 -0.54
C GLU A 209 -31.70 14.62 -1.43
N GLU A 210 -30.71 15.47 -1.11
CA GLU A 210 -30.60 16.78 -1.76
C GLU A 210 -30.04 16.72 -3.17
N GLY A 211 -30.71 17.42 -4.10
CA GLY A 211 -30.32 17.49 -5.51
C GLY A 211 -29.04 18.27 -5.82
N MET A 212 -28.80 18.47 -7.12
CA MET A 212 -27.63 19.21 -7.60
C MET A 212 -27.62 20.66 -7.14
N THR A 213 -26.47 21.12 -6.67
CA THR A 213 -26.23 22.54 -6.38
C THR A 213 -26.18 23.36 -7.68
N GLY A 214 -27.30 23.97 -8.06
CA GLY A 214 -27.36 24.98 -9.14
C GLY A 214 -28.06 24.57 -10.44
N GLY A 215 -28.79 23.44 -10.46
CA GLY A 215 -29.76 23.15 -11.53
C GLY A 215 -31.16 23.61 -11.13
N SER A 216 -31.92 24.21 -12.05
CA SER A 216 -33.32 24.63 -11.83
C SER A 216 -34.36 23.60 -12.29
N GLU A 217 -33.92 22.45 -12.80
CA GLU A 217 -34.75 21.49 -13.56
C GLU A 217 -34.62 20.04 -13.03
N THR A 218 -33.93 19.83 -11.90
CA THR A 218 -33.80 18.49 -11.27
C THR A 218 -34.92 18.26 -10.26
N ALA A 219 -35.67 17.17 -10.40
CA ALA A 219 -36.75 16.82 -9.48
C ALA A 219 -36.24 16.61 -8.04
N ALA A 220 -36.97 17.16 -7.08
CA ALA A 220 -36.76 16.86 -5.67
C ALA A 220 -37.30 15.44 -5.37
N GLY A 221 -36.86 14.83 -4.27
CA GLY A 221 -37.14 13.42 -4.02
C GLY A 221 -36.42 12.82 -2.81
N THR A 222 -36.60 11.52 -2.63
CA THR A 222 -36.00 10.74 -1.54
C THR A 222 -34.72 10.02 -1.96
N ASP A 223 -34.00 9.45 -0.98
CA ASP A 223 -33.07 8.35 -1.22
C ASP A 223 -33.75 7.21 -2.01
N PRO A 224 -32.99 6.41 -2.80
CA PRO A 224 -33.53 5.21 -3.42
C PRO A 224 -33.85 4.13 -2.37
N PHE A 225 -35.01 3.49 -2.51
CA PHE A 225 -35.49 2.38 -1.69
C PHE A 225 -35.19 1.05 -2.39
N VAL A 226 -34.37 0.19 -1.77
CA VAL A 226 -33.89 -1.07 -2.35
C VAL A 226 -34.67 -2.28 -1.84
N THR A 227 -35.20 -3.08 -2.76
CA THR A 227 -36.00 -4.29 -2.50
C THR A 227 -35.34 -5.53 -3.09
N GLY A 228 -35.78 -6.72 -2.65
CA GLY A 228 -35.32 -8.03 -3.15
C GLY A 228 -36.34 -8.75 -4.00
N GLY A 229 -37.07 -8.01 -4.83
CA GLY A 229 -38.17 -8.53 -5.64
C GLY A 229 -39.52 -8.30 -4.96
N ALA A 230 -39.92 -7.04 -4.80
CA ALA A 230 -41.20 -6.67 -4.17
C ALA A 230 -42.34 -6.68 -5.20
N GLU A 231 -43.48 -7.29 -4.84
CA GLU A 231 -44.66 -7.43 -5.71
C GLU A 231 -45.79 -6.43 -5.38
N THR A 232 -45.70 -5.75 -4.24
CA THR A 232 -46.70 -4.77 -3.78
C THR A 232 -46.04 -3.74 -2.88
N ILE A 233 -46.45 -2.48 -2.99
CA ILE A 233 -45.92 -1.34 -2.23
C ILE A 233 -47.04 -0.59 -1.49
N GLN A 234 -46.74 -0.02 -0.32
CA GLN A 234 -47.62 0.91 0.38
C GLN A 234 -46.82 2.16 0.82
N ILE A 235 -47.40 3.33 0.59
CA ILE A 235 -46.77 4.63 0.88
C ILE A 235 -47.54 5.36 1.99
N ARG A 236 -46.79 5.97 2.91
CA ARG A 236 -47.30 6.86 3.95
C ARG A 236 -46.46 8.13 4.01
N VAL A 237 -47.11 9.29 4.05
CA VAL A 237 -46.45 10.59 4.29
C VAL A 237 -47.16 11.29 5.44
N THR A 238 -46.42 11.64 6.48
CA THR A 238 -46.97 12.35 7.66
C THR A 238 -47.03 13.87 7.42
N GLY A 239 -47.79 14.58 8.25
CA GLY A 239 -47.84 16.04 8.29
C GLY A 239 -49.20 16.61 7.83
N SER A 240 -49.16 17.81 7.24
CA SER A 240 -50.32 18.49 6.70
C SER A 240 -50.58 18.14 5.24
N ALA A 241 -51.80 17.72 4.91
CA ALA A 241 -52.20 17.51 3.52
C ALA A 241 -52.21 18.81 2.68
N ALA A 242 -52.24 19.99 3.32
CA ALA A 242 -52.18 21.29 2.66
C ALA A 242 -50.74 21.83 2.49
N GLU A 243 -49.72 21.03 2.86
CA GLU A 243 -48.30 21.33 2.71
C GLU A 243 -47.57 20.21 1.93
N LEU A 244 -48.33 19.41 1.18
CA LEU A 244 -47.79 18.48 0.19
C LEU A 244 -47.31 19.24 -1.06
N PRO A 245 -46.21 18.82 -1.70
CA PRO A 245 -45.70 19.45 -2.91
C PRO A 245 -46.51 19.04 -4.15
N ASP A 246 -46.37 19.84 -5.20
CA ASP A 246 -46.89 19.53 -6.54
C ASP A 246 -46.19 18.28 -7.11
N ASN A 247 -46.90 17.50 -7.93
CA ASN A 247 -46.38 16.35 -8.67
C ASN A 247 -45.67 15.29 -7.80
N LEU A 248 -46.08 15.12 -6.52
CA LEU A 248 -45.57 14.06 -5.66
C LEU A 248 -45.98 12.70 -6.23
N ALA A 249 -45.00 11.86 -6.55
CA ALA A 249 -45.22 10.53 -7.13
C ALA A 249 -44.22 9.51 -6.59
N ILE A 250 -44.62 8.24 -6.54
CA ILE A 250 -43.70 7.11 -6.36
C ILE A 250 -43.31 6.56 -7.74
N THR A 251 -42.01 6.43 -8.00
CA THR A 251 -41.47 5.76 -9.18
C THR A 251 -40.97 4.38 -8.80
N VAL A 252 -41.32 3.35 -9.58
CA VAL A 252 -40.97 1.94 -9.36
C VAL A 252 -40.24 1.38 -10.58
N LEU A 253 -39.14 0.65 -10.35
CA LEU A 253 -38.24 0.11 -11.39
C LEU A 253 -38.22 -1.42 -11.32
N ALA A 254 -38.99 -2.04 -12.22
CA ALA A 254 -39.20 -3.48 -12.29
C ALA A 254 -37.91 -4.28 -12.57
N THR A 255 -37.84 -5.50 -12.06
CA THR A 255 -36.67 -6.38 -12.16
C THR A 255 -36.28 -6.66 -13.61
N GLU A 256 -37.25 -6.98 -14.48
CA GLU A 256 -37.00 -7.21 -15.92
C GLU A 256 -36.45 -5.97 -16.63
N ALA A 257 -36.95 -4.77 -16.28
CA ALA A 257 -36.45 -3.49 -16.81
C ALA A 257 -34.99 -3.21 -16.44
N LEU A 258 -34.48 -3.89 -15.41
CA LEU A 258 -33.14 -3.77 -14.88
C LEU A 258 -32.25 -4.97 -15.21
N GLU A 259 -32.69 -5.93 -16.02
CA GLU A 259 -31.86 -7.03 -16.52
C GLU A 259 -31.02 -6.63 -17.74
N THR A 260 -29.86 -7.26 -17.90
CA THR A 260 -29.02 -7.14 -19.11
C THR A 260 -28.74 -8.54 -19.64
N PRO A 261 -28.89 -8.80 -20.96
CA PRO A 261 -28.62 -10.12 -21.53
C PRO A 261 -27.20 -10.58 -21.18
N ALA A 262 -27.09 -11.77 -20.58
CA ALA A 262 -25.99 -12.15 -19.71
C ALA A 262 -24.61 -12.14 -20.39
N VAL A 263 -23.79 -11.13 -20.06
CA VAL A 263 -22.33 -11.17 -20.26
C VAL A 263 -21.70 -11.88 -19.06
N ALA A 264 -20.99 -12.97 -19.31
CA ALA A 264 -20.47 -13.83 -18.25
C ALA A 264 -19.46 -13.10 -17.34
N ALA A 265 -19.84 -12.88 -16.07
CA ALA A 265 -18.97 -12.28 -15.07
C ALA A 265 -17.98 -13.32 -14.52
N GLU A 266 -16.72 -13.25 -14.93
CA GLU A 266 -15.64 -14.05 -14.31
C GLU A 266 -15.40 -13.60 -12.87
N ALA A 267 -15.91 -14.38 -11.91
CA ALA A 267 -15.67 -14.17 -10.49
C ALA A 267 -14.48 -15.04 -9.99
N PRO A 268 -13.38 -14.45 -9.52
CA PRO A 268 -12.35 -15.19 -8.81
C PRO A 268 -12.79 -15.45 -7.36
N GLU A 269 -12.98 -16.72 -7.00
CA GLU A 269 -13.18 -17.10 -5.59
C GLU A 269 -11.99 -16.66 -4.73
N SER A 270 -12.25 -16.21 -3.51
CA SER A 270 -11.20 -15.90 -2.53
C SER A 270 -11.43 -16.64 -1.22
N THR A 271 -10.52 -17.57 -0.92
CA THR A 271 -10.57 -18.39 0.30
C THR A 271 -10.20 -17.56 1.53
N PRO A 272 -10.95 -17.64 2.64
CA PRO A 272 -10.68 -16.84 3.83
C PRO A 272 -9.41 -17.30 4.56
N VAL A 273 -8.55 -16.35 4.93
CA VAL A 273 -7.37 -16.58 5.79
C VAL A 273 -7.72 -16.17 7.22
N PRO A 274 -7.55 -17.03 8.24
CA PRO A 274 -7.92 -16.71 9.62
C PRO A 274 -6.95 -15.72 10.27
N VAL A 275 -7.50 -14.71 10.95
CA VAL A 275 -6.74 -13.74 11.75
C VAL A 275 -6.66 -14.21 13.21
N PRO A 276 -5.47 -14.27 13.84
CA PRO A 276 -5.35 -14.70 15.23
C PRO A 276 -5.83 -13.63 16.22
N THR A 277 -6.67 -14.03 17.17
CA THR A 277 -7.19 -13.15 18.24
C THR A 277 -6.10 -12.88 19.29
N VAL A 278 -5.87 -11.61 19.63
CA VAL A 278 -4.97 -11.21 20.73
C VAL A 278 -5.74 -10.37 21.75
N THR A 279 -5.85 -10.86 22.98
CA THR A 279 -6.54 -10.17 24.08
C THR A 279 -5.61 -9.17 24.76
N PRO A 280 -5.99 -7.88 24.93
CA PRO A 280 -5.20 -6.92 25.69
C PRO A 280 -5.34 -7.14 27.22
N ALA A 281 -4.21 -7.09 27.93
CA ALA A 281 -4.18 -7.13 29.40
C ALA A 281 -4.24 -5.72 30.01
N ALA A 282 -4.76 -5.61 31.24
CA ALA A 282 -5.01 -4.34 31.93
C ALA A 282 -3.72 -3.68 32.50
N PRO A 283 -3.70 -2.33 32.68
CA PRO A 283 -2.49 -1.60 33.05
C PRO A 283 -2.16 -1.62 34.55
N GLY A 284 -0.84 -1.70 34.87
CA GLY A 284 -0.28 -1.37 36.18
C GLY A 284 -0.01 0.13 36.33
N SER A 285 0.14 0.62 37.56
CA SER A 285 0.04 2.06 37.89
C SER A 285 1.29 2.67 38.56
N ASN A 286 1.46 3.98 38.34
CA ASN A 286 2.23 4.97 39.11
C ASN A 286 3.76 4.84 39.28
N ALA A 287 4.48 5.81 38.71
CA ALA A 287 5.62 6.48 39.35
C ALA A 287 5.69 7.95 38.88
N VAL A 288 5.99 8.90 39.76
CA VAL A 288 6.05 10.36 39.47
C VAL A 288 7.29 10.98 40.10
N VAL A 289 8.12 11.65 39.29
CA VAL A 289 9.15 12.62 39.71
C VAL A 289 9.45 13.59 38.53
N PRO A 290 9.97 14.82 38.79
CA PRO A 290 9.66 16.00 37.95
C PRO A 290 10.72 16.38 36.89
N ALA A 291 10.37 17.40 36.10
CA ALA A 291 11.12 17.89 34.94
C ALA A 291 12.31 18.82 35.26
N GLY A 292 13.27 18.86 34.34
CA GLY A 292 14.32 19.88 34.21
C GLY A 292 14.42 20.36 32.76
N MET A 293 14.65 21.66 32.55
CA MET A 293 14.58 22.30 31.22
C MET A 293 15.82 22.07 30.36
N VAL A 294 15.65 21.96 29.03
CA VAL A 294 16.57 22.53 28.02
C VAL A 294 15.88 22.79 26.68
N GLY A 295 16.12 23.97 26.12
CA GLY A 295 16.22 24.24 24.67
C GLY A 295 15.08 23.82 23.74
N ALA A 296 14.10 24.71 23.52
CA ALA A 296 13.18 24.59 22.40
C ALA A 296 13.92 24.86 21.06
N SER A 297 14.17 23.81 20.28
CA SER A 297 14.49 23.94 18.86
C SER A 297 13.22 23.74 18.06
N VAL A 298 12.87 24.71 17.20
CA VAL A 298 11.76 24.58 16.25
C VAL A 298 12.17 23.68 15.08
N ALA A 299 12.23 22.38 15.35
CA ALA A 299 12.20 21.38 14.30
C ALA A 299 10.84 21.46 13.59
N ALA A 300 10.85 21.78 12.30
CA ALA A 300 9.69 21.52 11.46
C ALA A 300 9.40 20.01 11.54
N SER A 301 8.17 19.65 11.91
CA SER A 301 7.78 18.24 11.99
C SER A 301 7.99 17.57 10.63
N PRO A 302 8.51 16.33 10.56
CA PRO A 302 8.55 15.60 9.31
C PRO A 302 7.13 15.53 8.74
N VAL A 303 6.97 15.94 7.48
CA VAL A 303 5.71 15.79 6.77
C VAL A 303 5.57 14.30 6.47
N ALA A 304 4.98 13.57 7.43
CA ALA A 304 4.84 12.13 7.40
C ALA A 304 4.28 11.71 6.04
N THR A 305 5.12 11.07 5.22
CA THR A 305 4.76 10.76 3.84
C THR A 305 3.48 9.94 3.80
N THR A 306 2.61 10.17 2.82
CA THR A 306 1.38 9.37 2.67
C THR A 306 1.65 8.13 1.83
N VAL A 307 1.23 6.95 2.30
CA VAL A 307 1.16 5.72 1.50
C VAL A 307 -0.05 5.81 0.58
N VAL A 308 0.11 5.38 -0.67
CA VAL A 308 -1.01 5.02 -1.55
C VAL A 308 -1.27 3.51 -1.41
N PRO A 309 -2.36 3.06 -0.76
CA PRO A 309 -2.73 1.65 -0.75
C PRO A 309 -3.00 1.11 -2.17
N PRO A 310 -2.88 -0.20 -2.41
CA PRO A 310 -3.31 -0.79 -3.67
C PRO A 310 -4.80 -0.48 -3.93
N ARG A 311 -5.13 -0.30 -5.21
CA ARG A 311 -6.51 -0.09 -5.66
C ARG A 311 -7.37 -1.32 -5.30
N PRO A 312 -8.52 -1.16 -4.61
CA PRO A 312 -9.43 -2.27 -4.34
C PRO A 312 -9.97 -2.91 -5.63
N SER A 313 -10.43 -4.17 -5.54
CA SER A 313 -11.26 -4.74 -6.60
C SER A 313 -12.58 -3.96 -6.66
N MET A 314 -12.95 -3.51 -7.85
CA MET A 314 -14.13 -2.67 -8.09
C MET A 314 -14.72 -2.98 -9.46
N ILE A 315 -16.04 -3.14 -9.51
CA ILE A 315 -16.82 -3.39 -10.72
C ILE A 315 -17.00 -2.04 -11.44
N SER A 316 -16.50 -1.93 -12.66
CA SER A 316 -16.64 -0.73 -13.50
C SER A 316 -18.07 -0.61 -14.05
N ARG A 317 -18.42 0.58 -14.59
CA ARG A 317 -19.73 0.82 -15.24
C ARG A 317 -20.08 -0.24 -16.29
N ALA A 318 -19.14 -0.59 -17.17
CA ALA A 318 -19.31 -1.69 -18.12
C ALA A 318 -19.49 -3.05 -17.43
N GLY A 319 -18.78 -3.30 -16.32
CA GLY A 319 -18.86 -4.55 -15.55
C GLY A 319 -20.17 -4.75 -14.76
N TRP A 320 -20.95 -3.69 -14.53
CA TRP A 320 -22.33 -3.79 -14.01
C TRP A 320 -23.41 -3.51 -15.06
N GLY A 321 -23.04 -3.33 -16.34
CA GLY A 321 -23.99 -3.14 -17.43
C GLY A 321 -24.66 -1.76 -17.45
N ALA A 322 -23.91 -0.69 -17.16
CA ALA A 322 -24.41 0.68 -17.25
C ALA A 322 -24.91 1.01 -18.67
N ASN A 323 -26.16 1.46 -18.80
CA ASN A 323 -26.68 1.98 -20.05
C ASN A 323 -26.24 3.43 -20.26
N GLU A 324 -25.04 3.62 -20.83
CA GLU A 324 -24.44 4.94 -21.01
C GLU A 324 -25.25 5.90 -21.94
N THR A 325 -26.34 5.46 -22.59
CA THR A 325 -27.26 6.39 -23.29
C THR A 325 -28.13 7.22 -22.33
N GLN A 326 -28.23 6.81 -21.06
CA GLN A 326 -28.87 7.56 -19.98
C GLN A 326 -27.92 8.63 -19.39
N MET A 327 -26.65 8.63 -19.79
CA MET A 327 -25.62 9.54 -19.29
C MET A 327 -25.68 10.88 -20.06
N ASN A 328 -26.19 11.93 -19.40
CA ASN A 328 -26.22 13.30 -19.95
C ASN A 328 -25.32 14.30 -19.18
N TRP A 329 -24.69 13.85 -18.09
CA TRP A 329 -23.82 14.66 -17.25
C TRP A 329 -22.40 14.82 -17.85
N GLN A 330 -21.64 15.85 -17.45
CA GLN A 330 -20.22 15.98 -17.81
C GLN A 330 -19.30 16.02 -16.57
N PRO A 331 -18.35 15.06 -16.43
CA PRO A 331 -17.50 14.98 -15.25
C PRO A 331 -16.64 16.22 -15.01
N THR A 332 -16.95 16.95 -13.94
CA THR A 332 -16.12 18.06 -13.47
C THR A 332 -15.36 17.66 -12.21
N TYR A 333 -14.03 17.60 -12.30
CA TYR A 333 -13.17 17.15 -11.20
C TYR A 333 -12.92 18.26 -10.16
N ARG A 334 -12.74 17.84 -8.90
CA ARG A 334 -12.41 18.69 -7.74
C ARG A 334 -11.28 18.05 -6.93
N ALA A 335 -10.44 18.88 -6.31
CA ALA A 335 -9.46 18.40 -5.34
C ALA A 335 -10.18 17.79 -4.13
N LEU A 336 -9.81 16.56 -3.78
CA LEU A 336 -10.43 15.80 -2.70
C LEU A 336 -10.06 16.39 -1.33
N LYS A 337 -11.05 16.51 -0.44
CA LYS A 337 -10.90 17.07 0.91
C LYS A 337 -11.36 16.08 1.98
N ALA A 338 -12.46 15.37 1.72
CA ALA A 338 -13.14 14.51 2.68
C ALA A 338 -14.00 13.45 1.96
N ALA A 339 -14.66 12.60 2.73
CA ALA A 339 -15.65 11.63 2.28
C ALA A 339 -16.96 11.81 3.04
N VAL A 340 -18.08 11.71 2.32
CA VAL A 340 -19.43 11.55 2.90
C VAL A 340 -19.78 10.07 2.80
N VAL A 341 -19.99 9.44 3.94
CA VAL A 341 -20.46 8.06 4.02
C VAL A 341 -21.98 8.07 4.02
N HIS A 342 -22.55 7.19 3.20
CA HIS A 342 -23.96 7.08 2.91
C HIS A 342 -24.49 5.65 3.08
N HIS A 343 -25.81 5.53 3.08
CA HIS A 343 -26.50 4.30 2.74
C HIS A 343 -27.73 4.62 1.87
N THR A 344 -28.44 3.62 1.38
CA THR A 344 -29.76 3.79 0.74
C THR A 344 -30.87 3.42 1.72
N ALA A 345 -32.14 3.62 1.37
CA ALA A 345 -33.23 2.95 2.08
C ALA A 345 -33.42 1.51 1.55
N GLY A 346 -34.27 0.71 2.19
CA GLY A 346 -34.69 -0.60 1.66
C GLY A 346 -34.86 -1.74 2.67
N THR A 347 -35.46 -2.84 2.22
CA THR A 347 -35.71 -4.07 3.01
C THR A 347 -34.47 -4.90 3.29
N ASN A 348 -33.35 -4.61 2.62
CA ASN A 348 -32.09 -5.37 2.65
C ASN A 348 -32.17 -6.81 2.09
N THR A 349 -33.26 -7.24 1.46
CA THR A 349 -33.47 -8.65 1.07
C THR A 349 -32.68 -9.07 -0.18
N TYR A 350 -32.56 -8.20 -1.20
CA TYR A 350 -31.91 -8.42 -2.51
C TYR A 350 -30.76 -9.43 -2.57
N SER A 351 -30.68 -10.27 -3.61
CA SER A 351 -29.66 -11.32 -3.76
C SER A 351 -28.34 -10.82 -4.36
N GLN A 352 -27.32 -11.70 -4.33
CA GLN A 352 -25.99 -11.37 -4.85
C GLN A 352 -25.97 -11.27 -6.39
N SER A 353 -26.99 -11.84 -7.04
CA SER A 353 -27.29 -11.68 -8.47
C SER A 353 -27.84 -10.27 -8.73
N GLU A 354 -28.89 -9.88 -8.00
CA GLU A 354 -29.61 -8.62 -8.20
C GLU A 354 -28.81 -7.36 -7.92
N ALA A 355 -27.74 -7.40 -7.11
CA ALA A 355 -27.02 -6.19 -6.71
C ALA A 355 -26.50 -5.34 -7.90
N ALA A 356 -26.25 -5.95 -9.08
CA ALA A 356 -25.93 -5.19 -10.30
C ALA A 356 -27.19 -4.53 -10.92
N SER A 357 -28.32 -5.22 -10.91
CA SER A 357 -29.65 -4.67 -11.29
C SER A 357 -30.06 -3.53 -10.35
N VAL A 358 -29.83 -3.65 -9.03
CA VAL A 358 -30.03 -2.58 -8.04
C VAL A 358 -29.20 -1.34 -8.39
N VAL A 359 -27.91 -1.49 -8.77
CA VAL A 359 -27.08 -0.36 -9.23
C VAL A 359 -27.64 0.26 -10.52
N ARG A 360 -28.16 -0.54 -11.45
CA ARG A 360 -28.85 -0.04 -12.67
C ARG A 360 -30.15 0.70 -12.33
N GLY A 361 -30.91 0.27 -11.32
CA GLY A 361 -32.10 0.97 -10.84
C GLY A 361 -31.77 2.31 -10.18
N ILE A 362 -30.76 2.33 -9.30
CA ILE A 362 -30.24 3.56 -8.69
C ILE A 362 -29.67 4.51 -9.77
N TYR A 363 -29.09 3.97 -10.84
CA TYR A 363 -28.65 4.77 -11.99
C TYR A 363 -29.81 5.41 -12.74
N TYR A 364 -30.85 4.64 -13.10
CA TYR A 364 -32.04 5.18 -13.77
C TYR A 364 -32.72 6.26 -12.92
N TYR A 365 -32.97 5.96 -11.63
CA TYR A 365 -33.60 6.88 -10.69
C TYR A 365 -32.84 8.22 -10.60
N HIS A 366 -31.52 8.19 -10.40
CA HIS A 366 -30.72 9.41 -10.33
C HIS A 366 -30.58 10.12 -11.68
N ALA A 367 -30.20 9.40 -12.75
CA ALA A 367 -29.86 10.01 -14.03
C ALA A 367 -31.09 10.52 -14.79
N VAL A 368 -32.17 9.74 -14.79
CA VAL A 368 -33.40 9.99 -15.56
C VAL A 368 -34.48 10.60 -14.65
N THR A 369 -34.98 9.86 -13.66
CA THR A 369 -36.15 10.30 -12.84
C THR A 369 -35.86 11.59 -12.06
N ARG A 370 -34.65 11.73 -11.51
CA ARG A 370 -34.21 12.90 -10.73
C ARG A 370 -33.48 13.95 -11.60
N GLY A 371 -33.20 13.63 -12.86
CA GLY A 371 -32.53 14.52 -13.83
C GLY A 371 -31.05 14.81 -13.57
N TRP A 372 -30.35 14.04 -12.73
CA TRP A 372 -28.94 14.30 -12.36
C TRP A 372 -27.92 13.87 -13.41
N GLY A 373 -28.36 13.23 -14.49
CA GLY A 373 -27.53 12.74 -15.60
C GLY A 373 -26.54 11.61 -15.26
N ASP A 374 -26.38 11.27 -13.99
CA ASP A 374 -25.58 10.16 -13.46
C ASP A 374 -25.84 9.94 -11.95
N ILE A 375 -25.45 8.78 -11.41
CA ILE A 375 -25.56 8.40 -9.99
C ILE A 375 -24.96 9.46 -9.05
N GLY A 376 -25.67 9.85 -7.98
CA GLY A 376 -25.18 10.84 -7.01
C GLY A 376 -23.85 10.49 -6.34
N TYR A 377 -23.71 9.24 -5.89
CA TYR A 377 -22.51 8.69 -5.23
C TYR A 377 -21.40 8.33 -6.23
N ASN A 378 -20.14 8.51 -5.83
CA ASN A 378 -18.98 8.07 -6.63
C ASN A 378 -18.81 6.54 -6.60
N PHE A 379 -19.16 5.91 -5.48
CA PHE A 379 -19.06 4.46 -5.29
C PHE A 379 -20.28 3.93 -4.53
N LEU A 380 -20.71 2.71 -4.87
CA LEU A 380 -21.68 1.94 -4.09
C LEU A 380 -21.00 0.67 -3.57
N VAL A 381 -21.48 0.15 -2.45
CA VAL A 381 -21.00 -1.08 -1.82
C VAL A 381 -22.22 -1.94 -1.47
N ASP A 382 -22.29 -3.16 -2.00
CA ASP A 382 -23.36 -4.10 -1.65
C ASP A 382 -23.16 -4.75 -0.27
N LYS A 383 -24.17 -5.46 0.25
CA LYS A 383 -24.11 -6.12 1.56
C LYS A 383 -23.07 -7.26 1.67
N TRP A 384 -22.42 -7.67 0.58
CA TRP A 384 -21.27 -8.59 0.56
C TRP A 384 -19.92 -7.87 0.48
N GLY A 385 -19.91 -6.54 0.34
CA GLY A 385 -18.71 -5.73 0.21
C GLY A 385 -18.17 -5.61 -1.21
N ARG A 386 -18.91 -6.02 -2.27
CA ARG A 386 -18.50 -5.71 -3.65
C ARG A 386 -18.71 -4.23 -3.90
N VAL A 387 -17.70 -3.58 -4.49
CA VAL A 387 -17.68 -2.15 -4.76
C VAL A 387 -17.95 -1.89 -6.23
N TYR A 388 -18.84 -0.94 -6.51
CA TYR A 388 -19.24 -0.53 -7.85
C TYR A 388 -18.81 0.92 -8.12
N GLU A 389 -18.33 1.21 -9.33
CA GLU A 389 -18.23 2.59 -9.81
C GLU A 389 -19.63 3.15 -10.01
N GLY A 390 -20.02 4.14 -9.19
CA GLY A 390 -21.25 4.87 -9.40
C GLY A 390 -21.03 5.95 -10.47
N ARG A 391 -20.84 7.19 -10.01
CA ARG A 391 -20.62 8.34 -10.88
C ARG A 391 -19.38 8.20 -11.77
N THR A 392 -19.56 8.49 -13.04
CA THR A 392 -18.60 8.30 -14.15
C THR A 392 -17.27 8.99 -13.89
N GLY A 393 -16.18 8.25 -14.12
CA GLY A 393 -14.81 8.76 -13.97
C GLY A 393 -14.28 8.68 -12.53
N SER A 394 -14.99 8.02 -11.61
CA SER A 394 -14.51 7.82 -10.23
C SER A 394 -13.36 6.80 -10.17
N LEU A 395 -13.35 5.79 -11.04
CA LEU A 395 -12.23 4.85 -11.21
C LEU A 395 -11.07 5.43 -12.05
N ALA A 396 -11.37 6.39 -12.92
CA ALA A 396 -10.41 7.02 -13.83
C ALA A 396 -9.89 8.39 -13.33
N SER A 397 -10.29 8.82 -12.13
CA SER A 397 -10.00 10.16 -11.62
C SER A 397 -8.49 10.44 -11.57
N PRO A 398 -8.01 11.68 -11.79
CA PRO A 398 -6.62 12.03 -11.52
C PRO A 398 -6.25 11.84 -10.04
N ALA A 399 -4.96 11.67 -9.74
CA ALA A 399 -4.49 11.63 -8.34
C ALA A 399 -4.83 12.95 -7.63
N GLY A 400 -5.28 12.86 -6.37
CA GLY A 400 -5.79 14.01 -5.62
C GLY A 400 -7.18 14.51 -6.03
N MET A 401 -7.81 13.95 -7.07
CA MET A 401 -9.06 14.46 -7.64
C MET A 401 -10.22 13.45 -7.55
N MET A 402 -11.44 13.98 -7.48
CA MET A 402 -12.71 13.24 -7.53
C MET A 402 -13.69 13.97 -8.47
N PRO A 403 -14.44 13.28 -9.36
CA PRO A 403 -15.58 13.88 -10.03
C PRO A 403 -16.64 14.34 -9.02
N GLN A 404 -17.13 15.58 -9.17
CA GLN A 404 -18.13 16.17 -8.28
C GLN A 404 -19.42 15.34 -8.25
N GLY A 405 -19.84 14.90 -7.07
CA GLY A 405 -21.07 14.13 -6.86
C GLY A 405 -22.35 14.99 -6.80
N ALA A 406 -23.47 14.32 -6.55
CA ALA A 406 -24.78 14.93 -6.29
C ALA A 406 -25.46 14.31 -5.04
N HIS A 407 -24.66 13.83 -4.09
CA HIS A 407 -25.09 12.98 -2.97
C HIS A 407 -25.32 13.70 -1.62
N ALA A 408 -24.86 14.93 -1.46
CA ALA A 408 -25.00 15.72 -0.24
C ALA A 408 -24.78 17.20 -0.55
N ALA A 409 -25.83 17.95 -0.85
CA ALA A 409 -25.72 19.40 -1.00
C ALA A 409 -25.56 20.07 0.38
N PRO A 410 -24.74 21.12 0.54
CA PRO A 410 -23.88 21.77 -0.45
C PRO A 410 -22.46 21.18 -0.55
N VAL A 411 -22.16 20.08 0.14
CA VAL A 411 -20.78 19.56 0.34
C VAL A 411 -20.27 18.64 -0.77
N ASN A 412 -21.07 18.39 -1.82
CA ASN A 412 -20.70 17.72 -3.08
C ASN A 412 -19.35 18.19 -3.70
N ASN A 413 -18.90 19.41 -3.41
CA ASN A 413 -17.68 20.00 -3.99
C ASN A 413 -16.38 19.58 -3.26
N GLY A 414 -15.71 18.57 -3.80
CA GLY A 414 -14.42 18.07 -3.30
C GLY A 414 -14.56 17.03 -2.19
N THR A 415 -15.72 16.38 -2.11
CA THR A 415 -15.93 15.16 -1.33
C THR A 415 -15.92 13.94 -2.26
N VAL A 416 -15.82 12.74 -1.66
CA VAL A 416 -16.21 11.48 -2.30
C VAL A 416 -17.44 10.93 -1.58
N GLY A 417 -18.51 10.65 -2.32
CA GLY A 417 -19.70 9.97 -1.80
C GLY A 417 -19.56 8.46 -1.96
N ILE A 418 -19.72 7.71 -0.87
CA ILE A 418 -19.72 6.25 -0.87
C ILE A 418 -20.92 5.70 -0.10
N SER A 419 -21.80 4.97 -0.79
CA SER A 419 -23.06 4.47 -0.21
C SER A 419 -23.07 2.95 -0.01
N ALA A 420 -23.55 2.50 1.14
CA ALA A 420 -23.92 1.11 1.36
C ALA A 420 -25.33 0.86 0.83
N MET A 421 -25.52 -0.10 -0.07
CA MET A 421 -26.86 -0.43 -0.57
C MET A 421 -27.62 -1.22 0.50
N GLY A 422 -28.69 -0.62 1.02
CA GLY A 422 -29.51 -1.15 2.11
C GLY A 422 -29.71 -0.18 3.30
N ASP A 423 -30.78 -0.37 4.08
CA ASP A 423 -30.98 0.36 5.33
C ASP A 423 -30.09 -0.17 6.48
N TYR A 424 -29.43 0.74 7.22
CA TYR A 424 -28.64 0.45 8.42
C TYR A 424 -29.02 1.34 9.62
N THR A 425 -30.24 1.88 9.63
CA THR A 425 -30.84 2.59 10.78
C THR A 425 -31.15 1.63 11.94
N LYS A 426 -31.79 0.49 11.62
CA LYS A 426 -32.26 -0.54 12.55
C LYS A 426 -31.31 -1.74 12.64
N VAL A 427 -30.70 -2.16 11.54
CA VAL A 427 -29.84 -3.36 11.45
C VAL A 427 -28.34 -3.03 11.45
N ALA A 428 -27.51 -4.01 11.82
CA ALA A 428 -26.06 -3.87 11.83
C ALA A 428 -25.47 -4.04 10.42
N VAL A 429 -24.50 -3.20 10.06
CA VAL A 429 -23.83 -3.28 8.74
C VAL A 429 -22.82 -4.44 8.71
N PRO A 430 -22.81 -5.31 7.68
CA PRO A 430 -21.84 -6.39 7.56
C PRO A 430 -20.41 -5.86 7.49
N THR A 431 -19.47 -6.55 8.15
CA THR A 431 -18.06 -6.11 8.24
C THR A 431 -17.41 -5.92 6.87
N ALA A 432 -17.77 -6.75 5.88
CA ALA A 432 -17.28 -6.63 4.51
C ALA A 432 -17.61 -5.28 3.85
N VAL A 433 -18.77 -4.69 4.16
CA VAL A 433 -19.15 -3.35 3.65
C VAL A 433 -18.23 -2.28 4.24
N ILE A 434 -18.01 -2.32 5.56
CA ILE A 434 -17.15 -1.37 6.28
C ILE A 434 -15.69 -1.52 5.85
N ASP A 435 -15.19 -2.74 5.64
CA ASP A 435 -13.83 -2.98 5.16
C ASP A 435 -13.66 -2.48 3.72
N SER A 436 -14.63 -2.74 2.83
CA SER A 436 -14.59 -2.23 1.45
C SER A 436 -14.67 -0.71 1.39
N MET A 437 -15.56 -0.07 2.17
CA MET A 437 -15.57 1.39 2.33
C MET A 437 -14.22 1.91 2.82
N THR A 438 -13.67 1.30 3.87
CA THR A 438 -12.35 1.66 4.42
C THR A 438 -11.23 1.52 3.38
N ASN A 439 -11.27 0.49 2.54
CA ASN A 439 -10.28 0.25 1.49
C ASN A 439 -10.38 1.27 0.34
N VAL A 440 -11.59 1.61 -0.11
CA VAL A 440 -11.82 2.65 -1.13
C VAL A 440 -11.39 4.03 -0.63
N LEU A 441 -11.78 4.39 0.60
CA LEU A 441 -11.39 5.67 1.19
C LEU A 441 -9.88 5.74 1.47
N ALA A 442 -9.24 4.65 1.89
CA ALA A 442 -7.79 4.60 2.05
C ALA A 442 -7.04 4.73 0.72
N TRP A 443 -7.51 4.07 -0.33
CA TRP A 443 -6.97 4.24 -1.69
C TRP A 443 -7.06 5.69 -2.15
N GLN A 444 -8.24 6.31 -2.08
CA GLN A 444 -8.44 7.69 -2.54
C GLN A 444 -7.75 8.74 -1.66
N PHE A 445 -7.72 8.58 -0.34
CA PHE A 445 -7.02 9.51 0.56
C PHE A 445 -5.50 9.36 0.42
N GLY A 446 -5.02 8.13 0.21
CA GLY A 446 -3.61 7.87 -0.11
C GLY A 446 -3.18 8.62 -1.37
N ARG A 447 -3.94 8.48 -2.46
CA ARG A 447 -3.74 9.21 -3.72
C ARG A 447 -3.86 10.73 -3.61
N ALA A 448 -4.39 11.25 -2.50
CA ALA A 448 -4.65 12.67 -2.28
C ALA A 448 -3.81 13.29 -1.14
N GLY A 449 -2.93 12.52 -0.49
CA GLY A 449 -2.10 13.02 0.62
C GLY A 449 -2.89 13.33 1.90
N LEU A 450 -4.06 12.70 2.11
CA LEU A 450 -5.00 13.09 3.16
C LEU A 450 -4.94 12.16 4.37
N ASN A 451 -4.62 12.70 5.54
CA ASN A 451 -4.73 11.96 6.80
C ASN A 451 -6.16 12.01 7.37
N ALA A 452 -6.84 10.87 7.42
CA ALA A 452 -8.25 10.76 7.82
C ALA A 452 -8.56 11.16 9.28
N THR A 453 -7.57 11.23 10.17
CA THR A 453 -7.77 11.72 11.55
C THR A 453 -7.80 13.25 11.65
N THR A 454 -7.40 13.96 10.60
CA THR A 454 -7.44 15.44 10.55
C THR A 454 -8.83 15.98 10.21
N THR A 455 -9.04 17.27 10.45
CA THR A 455 -10.24 18.00 10.01
C THR A 455 -10.24 18.26 8.51
N SER A 456 -11.43 18.38 7.94
CA SER A 456 -11.66 18.59 6.51
C SER A 456 -11.60 20.06 6.07
N GLY A 457 -11.93 20.99 6.98
CA GLY A 457 -12.23 22.38 6.61
C GLY A 457 -13.63 22.59 6.03
N ILE A 458 -14.47 21.53 6.00
CA ILE A 458 -15.91 21.60 5.77
C ILE A 458 -16.59 21.78 7.12
N TYR A 459 -17.66 22.59 7.18
CA TYR A 459 -18.35 22.91 8.42
C TYR A 459 -19.81 22.46 8.34
N SER A 460 -20.35 21.91 9.44
CA SER A 460 -21.78 21.56 9.51
C SER A 460 -22.66 22.82 9.35
N PRO A 461 -23.71 22.78 8.52
CA PRO A 461 -24.66 23.89 8.39
C PRO A 461 -25.60 24.02 9.61
N GLY A 462 -25.64 22.98 10.47
CA GLY A 462 -26.58 22.80 11.56
C GLY A 462 -27.66 21.79 11.18
N THR A 463 -27.61 20.60 11.77
CA THR A 463 -28.52 19.46 11.54
C THR A 463 -29.07 18.94 12.88
N PRO A 464 -30.05 18.02 12.89
CA PRO A 464 -30.47 17.34 14.12
C PRO A 464 -29.35 16.54 14.80
N ALA A 465 -28.34 16.09 14.05
CA ALA A 465 -27.21 15.31 14.57
C ALA A 465 -26.05 16.19 15.05
N LEU A 466 -25.81 17.34 14.41
CA LEU A 466 -24.62 18.15 14.66
C LEU A 466 -24.88 19.67 14.59
N VAL A 467 -24.37 20.40 15.58
CA VAL A 467 -24.56 21.85 15.68
C VAL A 467 -23.76 22.63 14.62
N LYS A 468 -24.35 23.75 14.18
CA LYS A 468 -23.80 24.62 13.14
C LYS A 468 -22.38 25.10 13.47
N GLY A 469 -21.48 25.06 12.48
CA GLY A 469 -20.12 25.59 12.59
C GLY A 469 -19.09 24.62 13.19
N VAL A 470 -19.43 23.35 13.42
CA VAL A 470 -18.43 22.32 13.73
C VAL A 470 -17.62 21.98 12.47
N ASN A 471 -16.29 22.06 12.55
CA ASN A 471 -15.37 21.64 11.49
C ASN A 471 -15.33 20.10 11.45
N LEU A 472 -15.81 19.52 10.35
CA LEU A 472 -16.02 18.09 10.21
C LEU A 472 -14.68 17.33 10.10
N PRO A 473 -14.58 16.08 10.59
CA PRO A 473 -13.49 15.18 10.25
C PRO A 473 -13.39 14.96 8.73
N ARG A 474 -12.30 14.35 8.22
CA ARG A 474 -12.23 13.99 6.80
C ARG A 474 -13.15 12.84 6.37
N ILE A 475 -13.75 12.08 7.29
CA ILE A 475 -14.81 11.10 6.97
C ILE A 475 -15.95 11.36 7.95
N PHE A 476 -17.12 11.66 7.41
CA PHE A 476 -18.32 12.07 8.14
C PHE A 476 -19.57 11.46 7.47
N GLY A 477 -20.71 11.44 8.18
CA GLY A 477 -21.97 10.90 7.67
C GLY A 477 -22.83 11.98 7.02
N HIS A 478 -23.78 11.60 6.17
CA HIS A 478 -24.74 12.53 5.56
C HIS A 478 -25.47 13.39 6.60
N MET A 479 -25.90 12.79 7.73
CA MET A 479 -26.51 13.51 8.86
C MET A 479 -25.64 14.59 9.53
N ASP A 480 -24.32 14.63 9.33
CA ASP A 480 -23.46 15.73 9.79
C ASP A 480 -23.67 17.03 8.98
N VAL A 481 -24.23 16.92 7.77
CA VAL A 481 -24.46 18.01 6.81
C VAL A 481 -25.92 18.20 6.40
N SER A 482 -26.76 17.18 6.60
CA SER A 482 -28.14 17.10 6.12
C SER A 482 -29.12 16.67 7.22
N ALA A 483 -30.42 16.92 7.01
CA ALA A 483 -31.49 16.47 7.91
C ALA A 483 -32.03 15.10 7.43
N THR A 484 -31.31 14.03 7.78
CA THR A 484 -31.52 12.67 7.27
C THR A 484 -31.15 11.63 8.34
N ALA A 485 -31.69 10.42 8.21
CA ALA A 485 -31.24 9.25 8.99
C ALA A 485 -29.90 8.66 8.47
N CYS A 486 -29.49 9.00 7.25
CA CYS A 486 -28.29 8.53 6.57
C CYS A 486 -26.98 8.93 7.30
N PRO A 487 -25.98 8.04 7.50
CA PRO A 487 -25.81 6.70 6.92
C PRO A 487 -26.40 5.54 7.75
N GLY A 488 -27.39 5.80 8.60
CA GLY A 488 -27.87 4.81 9.56
C GLY A 488 -26.96 4.68 10.79
N LYS A 489 -27.54 4.19 11.87
CA LYS A 489 -26.99 4.28 13.23
C LYS A 489 -25.70 3.47 13.41
N ASP A 490 -25.62 2.28 12.82
CA ASP A 490 -24.46 1.40 12.99
C ASP A 490 -23.26 1.85 12.13
N ILE A 491 -23.49 2.40 10.93
CA ILE A 491 -22.42 3.00 10.12
C ILE A 491 -21.92 4.30 10.79
N TYR A 492 -22.83 5.17 11.25
CA TYR A 492 -22.46 6.43 11.91
C TYR A 492 -21.62 6.18 13.16
N GLY A 493 -21.98 5.19 13.99
CA GLY A 493 -21.19 4.77 15.16
C GLY A 493 -19.77 4.26 14.81
N ARG A 494 -19.52 3.81 13.58
CA ARG A 494 -18.23 3.27 13.11
C ARG A 494 -17.33 4.33 12.46
N LEU A 495 -17.80 5.55 12.17
CA LEU A 495 -17.03 6.59 11.48
C LEU A 495 -15.72 6.99 12.18
N ALA A 496 -15.64 6.88 13.51
CA ALA A 496 -14.39 7.10 14.24
C ALA A 496 -13.37 5.98 13.98
N THR A 497 -13.81 4.72 14.03
CA THR A 497 -12.98 3.54 13.74
C THR A 497 -12.55 3.52 12.28
N MET A 498 -13.44 3.87 11.35
CA MET A 498 -13.14 3.98 9.92
C MET A 498 -12.03 5.01 9.65
N ARG A 499 -12.07 6.18 10.29
CA ARG A 499 -10.98 7.18 10.20
C ARG A 499 -9.64 6.62 10.68
N THR A 500 -9.63 5.92 11.80
CA THR A 500 -8.41 5.28 12.33
C THR A 500 -7.89 4.18 11.40
N ALA A 501 -8.78 3.37 10.80
CA ALA A 501 -8.39 2.31 9.88
C ALA A 501 -7.88 2.86 8.52
N VAL A 502 -8.51 3.90 7.99
CA VAL A 502 -8.03 4.64 6.81
C VAL A 502 -6.68 5.30 7.09
N ALA A 503 -6.52 5.92 8.27
CA ALA A 503 -5.25 6.51 8.69
C ALA A 503 -4.16 5.44 8.88
N ALA A 504 -4.46 4.26 9.44
CA ALA A 504 -3.50 3.16 9.57
C ALA A 504 -3.03 2.61 8.20
N LYS A 505 -3.88 2.67 7.16
CA LYS A 505 -3.54 2.24 5.79
C LYS A 505 -2.75 3.30 5.01
N THR A 506 -2.97 4.58 5.27
CA THR A 506 -2.37 5.73 4.53
C THR A 506 -1.19 6.38 5.25
N HIS A 507 -1.18 6.32 6.58
CA HIS A 507 -0.17 6.88 7.48
C HIS A 507 0.14 5.87 8.61
N PRO A 508 0.55 4.61 8.29
CA PRO A 508 0.89 3.64 9.32
C PRO A 508 1.99 4.18 10.24
N PRO A 509 1.91 3.92 11.55
CA PRO A 509 2.81 4.51 12.54
C PRO A 509 4.25 4.03 12.34
N PHE A 510 5.21 4.84 12.79
CA PHE A 510 6.61 4.43 12.88
C PHE A 510 6.73 3.18 13.76
N SER A 511 7.52 2.22 13.31
CA SER A 511 7.73 0.93 13.96
C SER A 511 9.21 0.56 14.01
N LEU A 512 9.62 -0.01 15.14
CA LEU A 512 10.99 -0.46 15.37
C LEU A 512 10.93 -1.95 15.72
N GLU A 513 11.54 -2.78 14.87
CA GLU A 513 11.65 -4.22 15.06
C GLU A 513 13.11 -4.59 15.33
N ARG A 514 13.34 -5.62 16.14
CA ARG A 514 14.67 -6.22 16.31
C ARG A 514 14.59 -7.70 15.97
N VAL A 515 15.52 -8.15 15.13
CA VAL A 515 15.76 -9.57 14.83
C VAL A 515 17.05 -9.96 15.54
N ASP A 516 16.93 -10.64 16.67
CA ASP A 516 18.06 -11.07 17.50
C ASP A 516 18.16 -12.59 17.68
N GLY A 517 19.01 -13.00 18.62
CA GLY A 517 19.35 -14.39 18.91
C GLY A 517 20.57 -14.45 19.83
N ALA A 518 20.81 -15.62 20.43
CA ALA A 518 21.95 -15.83 21.33
C ALA A 518 23.32 -15.68 20.65
N ASP A 519 23.39 -15.92 19.33
CA ASP A 519 24.55 -15.69 18.49
C ASP A 519 24.13 -15.37 17.04
N ARG A 520 25.11 -15.07 16.18
CA ARG A 520 24.92 -14.79 14.74
C ARG A 520 24.19 -15.91 13.96
N PHE A 521 24.31 -17.15 14.41
CA PHE A 521 23.66 -18.30 13.78
C PHE A 521 22.16 -18.29 14.12
N ALA A 522 21.83 -18.07 15.40
CA ALA A 522 20.47 -17.82 15.86
C ALA A 522 19.85 -16.57 15.19
N VAL A 523 20.60 -15.46 15.05
CA VAL A 523 20.15 -14.28 14.31
C VAL A 523 19.85 -14.62 12.85
N SER A 524 20.69 -15.40 12.15
CA SER A 524 20.41 -15.82 10.77
C SER A 524 19.19 -16.73 10.66
N ALA A 525 18.98 -17.62 11.63
CA ALA A 525 17.79 -18.46 11.71
C ALA A 525 16.51 -17.66 12.00
N ALA A 526 16.56 -16.66 12.90
CA ALA A 526 15.45 -15.76 13.18
C ALA A 526 15.13 -14.86 11.97
N THR A 527 16.17 -14.34 11.31
CA THR A 527 16.05 -13.57 10.05
C THR A 527 15.34 -14.40 8.98
N SER A 528 15.70 -15.68 8.85
CA SER A 528 15.03 -16.58 7.91
C SER A 528 13.56 -16.83 8.30
N ARG A 529 13.30 -17.11 9.57
CA ARG A 529 11.96 -17.41 10.09
C ARG A 529 10.96 -16.27 9.97
N ALA A 530 11.42 -15.04 10.12
CA ALA A 530 10.59 -13.84 9.96
C ALA A 530 10.27 -13.48 8.49
N ASN A 531 10.86 -14.17 7.51
CA ASN A 531 10.81 -13.74 6.10
C ASN A 531 10.50 -14.83 5.08
N PHE A 532 10.68 -16.12 5.39
CA PHE A 532 10.48 -17.22 4.43
C PHE A 532 9.52 -18.29 4.97
N ALA A 533 8.53 -18.67 4.17
CA ALA A 533 7.67 -19.83 4.41
C ALA A 533 8.42 -21.16 4.18
N PRO A 534 7.91 -22.31 4.67
CA PRO A 534 8.40 -23.63 4.27
C PRO A 534 8.31 -23.88 2.75
N GLY A 535 9.17 -24.75 2.23
CA GLY A 535 9.18 -25.20 0.83
C GLY A 535 10.06 -24.39 -0.12
N VAL A 536 11.00 -23.59 0.38
CA VAL A 536 11.84 -22.67 -0.42
C VAL A 536 12.60 -23.39 -1.55
N ALA A 537 12.72 -22.74 -2.71
CA ALA A 537 13.38 -23.33 -3.87
C ALA A 537 14.89 -23.57 -3.65
N VAL A 538 15.57 -22.67 -2.93
CA VAL A 538 16.97 -22.80 -2.56
C VAL A 538 17.25 -22.12 -1.22
N ALA A 539 18.18 -22.68 -0.43
CA ALA A 539 18.80 -22.02 0.72
C ALA A 539 20.31 -21.94 0.52
N TYR A 540 20.91 -20.79 0.82
CA TYR A 540 22.35 -20.57 0.74
C TYR A 540 22.99 -20.74 2.12
N VAL A 541 24.11 -21.46 2.21
CA VAL A 541 24.81 -21.73 3.47
C VAL A 541 26.28 -21.31 3.36
N ALA A 542 26.70 -20.39 4.23
CA ALA A 542 28.05 -19.82 4.24
C ALA A 542 28.64 -19.78 5.66
N ASN A 543 29.96 -19.63 5.77
CA ASN A 543 30.62 -19.55 7.07
C ASN A 543 30.35 -18.19 7.77
N GLY A 544 29.74 -18.22 8.96
CA GLY A 544 29.43 -17.02 9.75
C GLY A 544 30.61 -16.40 10.52
N LEU A 545 31.78 -17.04 10.48
CA LEU A 545 33.06 -16.58 11.04
C LEU A 545 33.96 -15.95 9.97
N THR A 546 33.99 -16.54 8.76
CA THR A 546 34.75 -16.05 7.59
C THR A 546 33.81 -15.51 6.51
N SER A 547 33.26 -14.32 6.77
CA SER A 547 32.08 -13.78 6.08
C SER A 547 32.20 -13.46 4.59
N ALA A 548 33.40 -13.49 3.99
CA ALA A 548 33.63 -12.96 2.64
C ALA A 548 32.78 -13.61 1.55
N ASP A 549 32.60 -14.94 1.60
CA ASP A 549 31.87 -15.68 0.58
C ASP A 549 30.37 -15.35 0.60
N ALA A 550 29.79 -15.17 1.79
CA ALA A 550 28.38 -14.81 2.01
C ALA A 550 27.99 -13.45 1.40
N LEU A 551 28.93 -12.50 1.35
CA LEU A 551 28.73 -11.18 0.73
C LEU A 551 28.36 -11.29 -0.75
N THR A 552 29.00 -12.22 -1.44
CA THR A 552 28.91 -12.38 -2.90
C THR A 552 27.63 -13.09 -3.33
N SER A 553 27.12 -13.96 -2.45
CA SER A 553 25.83 -14.65 -2.62
C SER A 553 24.62 -13.81 -2.24
N ALA A 554 24.77 -12.79 -1.38
CA ALA A 554 23.62 -12.05 -0.87
C ALA A 554 22.75 -11.38 -1.97
N PRO A 555 23.31 -10.81 -3.07
CA PRO A 555 22.53 -10.37 -4.23
C PRO A 555 21.78 -11.52 -4.91
N VAL A 556 22.45 -12.65 -5.12
CA VAL A 556 21.89 -13.85 -5.79
C VAL A 556 20.78 -14.49 -4.96
N ALA A 557 20.89 -14.43 -3.63
CA ALA A 557 19.88 -14.91 -2.70
C ALA A 557 18.64 -13.98 -2.68
N ALA A 558 18.85 -12.65 -2.71
CA ALA A 558 17.78 -11.68 -2.89
C ALA A 558 17.02 -11.86 -4.22
N MET A 559 17.73 -12.11 -5.33
CA MET A 559 17.14 -12.37 -6.66
C MET A 559 16.33 -13.67 -6.77
N LYS A 560 16.36 -14.54 -5.75
CA LYS A 560 15.76 -15.88 -5.75
C LYS A 560 14.86 -16.15 -4.55
N ASP A 561 14.45 -15.10 -3.85
CA ASP A 561 13.63 -15.16 -2.64
C ASP A 561 14.16 -16.18 -1.62
N ALA A 562 15.48 -16.19 -1.43
CA ALA A 562 16.21 -17.26 -0.75
C ALA A 562 16.91 -16.79 0.53
N PRO A 563 16.87 -17.56 1.63
CA PRO A 563 17.64 -17.27 2.84
C PRO A 563 19.14 -17.53 2.65
N VAL A 564 19.97 -16.67 3.26
CA VAL A 564 21.37 -16.97 3.59
C VAL A 564 21.45 -17.35 5.07
N LEU A 565 21.82 -18.60 5.34
CA LEU A 565 22.04 -19.15 6.67
C LEU A 565 23.54 -19.28 6.96
N LEU A 566 23.92 -19.02 8.21
CA LEU A 566 25.32 -19.03 8.63
C LEU A 566 25.68 -20.36 9.32
N THR A 567 26.86 -20.91 9.07
CA THR A 567 27.38 -22.12 9.73
C THR A 567 28.80 -21.91 10.28
N GLN A 568 29.28 -22.82 11.13
CA GLN A 568 30.71 -22.92 11.46
C GLN A 568 31.42 -23.81 10.44
N THR A 569 32.77 -23.78 10.40
CA THR A 569 33.57 -24.61 9.48
C THR A 569 33.33 -26.10 9.69
N GLY A 570 33.38 -26.56 10.94
CA GLY A 570 33.37 -27.99 11.29
C GLY A 570 32.01 -28.58 11.68
N ALA A 571 31.02 -27.75 12.02
CA ALA A 571 29.73 -28.18 12.56
C ALA A 571 28.58 -27.27 12.11
N LEU A 572 27.40 -27.87 11.89
CA LEU A 572 26.13 -27.17 11.67
C LEU A 572 25.51 -26.78 13.02
N PRO A 573 25.29 -25.49 13.34
CA PRO A 573 24.68 -25.08 14.61
C PRO A 573 23.23 -25.56 14.74
N ALA A 574 22.80 -25.91 15.96
CA ALA A 574 21.46 -26.46 16.20
C ALA A 574 20.30 -25.52 15.80
N SER A 575 20.50 -24.20 15.93
CA SER A 575 19.57 -23.17 15.46
C SER A 575 19.35 -23.21 13.94
N ILE A 576 20.40 -23.54 13.18
CA ILE A 576 20.39 -23.65 11.71
C ILE A 576 19.81 -24.99 11.28
N ALA A 577 20.17 -26.07 11.97
CA ALA A 577 19.59 -27.40 11.75
C ALA A 577 18.06 -27.39 11.93
N GLY A 578 17.56 -26.75 12.99
CA GLY A 578 16.13 -26.57 13.23
C GLY A 578 15.44 -25.66 12.20
N GLU A 579 16.12 -24.61 11.72
CA GLU A 579 15.58 -23.73 10.70
C GLU A 579 15.56 -24.36 9.30
N LEU A 580 16.57 -25.16 8.93
CA LEU A 580 16.58 -25.95 7.71
C LEU A 580 15.45 -27.00 7.71
N ALA A 581 15.19 -27.63 8.86
CA ALA A 581 14.04 -28.53 9.03
C ALA A 581 12.69 -27.82 8.84
N ARG A 582 12.56 -26.56 9.28
CA ARG A 582 11.37 -25.72 9.06
C ARG A 582 11.25 -25.24 7.60
N LEU A 583 12.35 -24.86 6.97
CA LEU A 583 12.38 -24.32 5.61
C LEU A 583 12.12 -25.38 4.54
N GLN A 584 12.48 -26.64 4.78
CA GLN A 584 12.37 -27.75 3.83
C GLN A 584 12.89 -27.39 2.41
N PRO A 585 14.13 -26.88 2.28
CA PRO A 585 14.65 -26.35 1.02
C PRO A 585 14.79 -27.44 -0.04
N ARG A 586 14.34 -27.17 -1.28
CA ARG A 586 14.51 -28.10 -2.41
C ARG A 586 15.98 -28.27 -2.83
N LYS A 587 16.81 -27.25 -2.59
CA LYS A 587 18.25 -27.25 -2.84
C LYS A 587 18.98 -26.48 -1.74
N ILE A 588 20.15 -26.97 -1.32
CA ILE A 588 21.11 -26.20 -0.53
C ILE A 588 22.34 -25.87 -1.37
N VAL A 589 22.78 -24.61 -1.33
CA VAL A 589 24.01 -24.15 -1.97
C VAL A 589 25.03 -23.78 -0.89
N VAL A 590 26.08 -24.60 -0.77
CA VAL A 590 27.23 -24.34 0.11
C VAL A 590 28.16 -23.35 -0.58
N LEU A 591 28.62 -22.34 0.17
CA LEU A 591 29.45 -21.26 -0.34
C LEU A 591 30.86 -21.33 0.27
N GLY A 592 31.86 -21.30 -0.60
CA GLY A 592 33.27 -21.39 -0.22
C GLY A 592 33.83 -22.81 -0.27
N GLY A 593 35.16 -22.91 -0.18
CA GLY A 593 35.88 -24.19 -0.16
C GLY A 593 35.67 -24.99 1.13
N THR A 594 36.24 -26.20 1.18
CA THR A 594 36.15 -27.08 2.37
C THR A 594 36.80 -26.51 3.63
N GLY A 595 37.76 -25.60 3.50
CA GLY A 595 38.31 -24.81 4.61
C GLY A 595 37.36 -23.72 5.15
N ALA A 596 36.36 -23.30 4.37
CA ALA A 596 35.29 -22.39 4.81
C ALA A 596 34.10 -23.18 5.38
N VAL A 597 33.59 -24.17 4.65
CA VAL A 597 32.52 -25.07 5.13
C VAL A 597 32.94 -26.50 4.85
N SER A 598 33.24 -27.29 5.88
CA SER A 598 33.82 -28.64 5.69
C SER A 598 32.85 -29.65 5.07
N THR A 599 33.39 -30.74 4.53
CA THR A 599 32.62 -31.87 4.01
C THR A 599 31.72 -32.50 5.07
N ASN A 600 32.09 -32.45 6.36
CA ASN A 600 31.24 -32.89 7.47
C ASN A 600 29.95 -32.04 7.56
N VAL A 601 30.05 -30.72 7.40
CA VAL A 601 28.88 -29.84 7.38
C VAL A 601 28.05 -30.07 6.12
N GLU A 602 28.68 -30.28 4.96
CA GLU A 602 27.98 -30.64 3.71
C GLU A 602 27.17 -31.95 3.84
N GLN A 603 27.73 -32.96 4.50
CA GLN A 603 27.05 -34.22 4.85
C GLN A 603 25.92 -34.04 5.89
N GLN A 604 26.03 -33.07 6.79
CA GLN A 604 24.95 -32.69 7.72
C GLN A 604 23.81 -31.96 6.98
N LEU A 605 24.14 -31.08 6.03
CA LEU A 605 23.17 -30.34 5.20
C LEU A 605 22.36 -31.27 4.28
N ALA A 606 22.95 -32.35 3.79
CA ALA A 606 22.28 -33.36 2.95
C ALA A 606 21.10 -34.08 3.64
N ARG A 607 20.86 -33.86 4.94
CA ARG A 607 19.67 -34.33 5.67
C ARG A 607 18.44 -33.43 5.50
N TYR A 608 18.60 -32.23 4.94
CA TYR A 608 17.57 -31.20 4.88
C TYR A 608 17.16 -30.78 3.46
N ALA A 609 17.87 -31.25 2.42
CA ALA A 609 17.52 -31.03 1.02
C ALA A 609 17.92 -32.26 0.17
N PRO A 610 17.14 -32.61 -0.87
CA PRO A 610 17.48 -33.71 -1.78
C PRO A 610 18.68 -33.38 -2.69
N THR A 611 19.04 -32.10 -2.81
CA THR A 611 20.21 -31.64 -3.58
C THR A 611 21.05 -30.69 -2.73
N VAL A 612 22.33 -31.02 -2.55
CA VAL A 612 23.35 -30.11 -2.02
C VAL A 612 24.41 -29.89 -3.09
N THR A 613 24.79 -28.65 -3.36
CA THR A 613 25.87 -28.29 -4.30
C THR A 613 26.76 -27.22 -3.71
N ARG A 614 28.04 -27.18 -4.09
CA ARG A 614 29.01 -26.22 -3.58
C ARG A 614 29.54 -25.28 -4.67
N VAL A 615 29.51 -23.98 -4.39
CA VAL A 615 30.23 -22.96 -5.18
C VAL A 615 31.57 -22.69 -4.50
N THR A 616 32.67 -22.91 -5.20
CA THR A 616 34.03 -22.91 -4.63
C THR A 616 35.04 -22.19 -5.52
N GLY A 617 36.20 -21.86 -4.95
CA GLY A 617 37.32 -21.20 -5.61
C GLY A 617 38.58 -21.30 -4.76
N ALA A 618 39.74 -20.97 -5.34
CA ALA A 618 41.02 -20.98 -4.63
C ALA A 618 41.08 -19.92 -3.51
N ASP A 619 40.35 -18.83 -3.67
CA ASP A 619 40.17 -17.75 -2.69
C ASP A 619 38.78 -17.10 -2.84
N ARG A 620 38.48 -16.12 -1.97
CA ARG A 620 37.23 -15.33 -1.98
C ARG A 620 36.97 -14.57 -3.30
N TYR A 621 38.02 -14.23 -4.05
CA TYR A 621 37.89 -13.53 -5.33
C TYR A 621 37.44 -14.52 -6.41
N ALA A 622 38.04 -15.71 -6.44
CA ALA A 622 37.60 -16.83 -7.27
C ALA A 622 36.18 -17.31 -6.91
N VAL A 623 35.81 -17.36 -5.62
CA VAL A 623 34.43 -17.64 -5.18
C VAL A 623 33.47 -16.56 -5.71
N SER A 624 33.78 -15.26 -5.55
CA SER A 624 32.93 -14.18 -6.09
C SER A 624 32.73 -14.29 -7.60
N ALA A 625 33.78 -14.67 -8.34
CA ALA A 625 33.72 -14.90 -9.78
C ALA A 625 32.94 -16.15 -10.17
N ALA A 626 32.95 -17.21 -9.34
CA ALA A 626 32.15 -18.43 -9.56
C ALA A 626 30.66 -18.17 -9.28
N VAL A 627 30.33 -17.54 -8.15
CA VAL A 627 28.96 -17.09 -7.82
C VAL A 627 28.41 -16.19 -8.92
N SER A 628 29.22 -15.28 -9.46
CA SER A 628 28.83 -14.46 -10.61
C SER A 628 28.54 -15.31 -11.88
N ARG A 629 29.42 -16.24 -12.21
CA ARG A 629 29.34 -17.06 -13.44
C ARG A 629 28.15 -17.98 -13.49
N GLU A 630 27.73 -18.53 -12.35
CA GLU A 630 26.55 -19.41 -12.25
C GLU A 630 25.22 -18.66 -12.33
N ASN A 631 25.20 -17.32 -12.20
CA ASN A 631 23.95 -16.58 -11.97
C ASN A 631 23.73 -15.37 -12.88
N PHE A 632 24.75 -14.87 -13.60
CA PHE A 632 24.62 -13.69 -14.47
C PHE A 632 25.13 -13.96 -15.90
N GLY A 633 24.37 -13.48 -16.89
CA GLY A 633 24.77 -13.49 -18.31
C GLY A 633 25.83 -12.42 -18.64
N ALA A 634 26.11 -12.25 -19.93
CA ALA A 634 26.87 -11.11 -20.44
C ALA A 634 25.97 -9.90 -20.70
N GLY A 635 26.52 -8.68 -20.67
CA GLY A 635 25.80 -7.42 -20.93
C GLY A 635 25.05 -6.85 -19.71
N VAL A 636 25.41 -7.23 -18.49
CA VAL A 636 24.73 -6.78 -17.25
C VAL A 636 24.69 -5.25 -17.14
N ALA A 637 23.60 -4.70 -16.59
CA ALA A 637 23.42 -3.25 -16.49
C ALA A 637 24.46 -2.59 -15.56
N VAL A 638 24.80 -3.24 -14.45
CA VAL A 638 25.81 -2.79 -13.50
C VAL A 638 26.55 -4.00 -12.90
N ALA A 639 27.82 -3.80 -12.52
CA ALA A 639 28.56 -4.70 -11.64
C ALA A 639 29.16 -3.91 -10.47
N TYR A 640 29.03 -4.45 -9.26
CA TYR A 640 29.48 -3.82 -8.02
C TYR A 640 30.83 -4.39 -7.57
N ILE A 641 31.79 -3.54 -7.25
CA ILE A 641 33.15 -3.95 -6.84
C ILE A 641 33.42 -3.46 -5.42
N ALA A 642 33.70 -4.40 -4.50
CA ALA A 642 34.08 -4.10 -3.12
C ALA A 642 35.41 -4.76 -2.75
N ASN A 643 36.08 -4.28 -1.71
CA ASN A 643 37.30 -4.91 -1.21
C ASN A 643 36.95 -6.20 -0.43
N GLY A 644 37.44 -7.35 -0.88
CA GLY A 644 37.21 -8.65 -0.25
C GLY A 644 37.89 -8.83 1.11
N GLN A 645 38.75 -7.91 1.54
CA GLN A 645 39.39 -7.88 2.85
C GLN A 645 38.55 -7.13 3.90
N THR A 646 37.65 -6.22 3.48
CA THR A 646 36.85 -5.35 4.36
C THR A 646 35.35 -5.45 4.04
N SER A 647 34.65 -6.31 4.75
CA SER A 647 33.26 -6.73 4.43
C SER A 647 32.18 -5.64 4.48
N ALA A 648 32.41 -4.53 5.18
CA ALA A 648 31.38 -3.53 5.45
C ALA A 648 30.83 -2.86 4.17
N ASP A 649 31.71 -2.47 3.25
CA ASP A 649 31.32 -1.74 2.02
C ASP A 649 30.61 -2.64 1.00
N ALA A 650 30.79 -3.97 1.09
CA ALA A 650 30.05 -4.95 0.29
C ALA A 650 28.63 -5.21 0.84
N LEU A 651 28.43 -5.09 2.16
CA LEU A 651 27.15 -5.36 2.82
C LEU A 651 26.08 -4.33 2.50
N SER A 652 26.43 -3.04 2.49
CA SER A 652 25.50 -1.97 2.13
C SER A 652 25.07 -2.03 0.66
N ALA A 653 25.89 -2.62 -0.21
CA ALA A 653 25.61 -2.79 -1.63
C ALA A 653 24.83 -4.06 -1.96
N ALA A 654 24.90 -5.11 -1.14
CA ALA A 654 24.20 -6.37 -1.40
C ALA A 654 22.67 -6.21 -1.62
N PRO A 655 21.93 -5.34 -0.90
CA PRO A 655 20.52 -5.06 -1.18
C PRO A 655 20.31 -4.40 -2.56
N VAL A 656 21.14 -3.42 -2.91
CA VAL A 656 21.08 -2.70 -4.19
C VAL A 656 21.37 -3.66 -5.35
N ALA A 657 22.40 -4.49 -5.20
CA ALA A 657 22.79 -5.48 -6.19
C ALA A 657 21.73 -6.58 -6.36
N GLY A 658 21.05 -6.99 -5.29
CA GLY A 658 19.87 -7.87 -5.37
C GLY A 658 18.73 -7.22 -6.16
N ALA A 659 18.30 -6.02 -5.76
CA ALA A 659 17.20 -5.30 -6.41
C ALA A 659 17.49 -4.92 -7.87
N SER A 660 18.75 -4.73 -8.25
CA SER A 660 19.18 -4.43 -9.63
C SER A 660 19.61 -5.66 -10.44
N SER A 661 19.47 -6.88 -9.89
CA SER A 661 19.91 -8.13 -10.52
C SER A 661 21.36 -8.08 -11.01
N ALA A 662 22.28 -7.68 -10.13
CA ALA A 662 23.68 -7.40 -10.43
C ALA A 662 24.67 -8.20 -9.56
N PRO A 663 25.85 -8.58 -10.09
CA PRO A 663 26.89 -9.23 -9.31
C PRO A 663 27.62 -8.26 -8.37
N VAL A 664 27.97 -8.74 -7.17
CA VAL A 664 28.99 -8.16 -6.30
C VAL A 664 30.27 -8.99 -6.42
N LEU A 665 31.31 -8.40 -7.00
CA LEU A 665 32.64 -8.99 -7.15
C LEU A 665 33.61 -8.40 -6.12
N LEU A 666 34.54 -9.23 -5.64
CA LEU A 666 35.52 -8.82 -4.64
C LEU A 666 36.87 -8.51 -5.29
N THR A 667 37.56 -7.46 -4.85
CA THR A 667 38.93 -7.10 -5.28
C THR A 667 39.88 -6.95 -4.09
N GLN A 668 41.19 -6.90 -4.34
CA GLN A 668 42.18 -6.44 -3.35
C GLN A 668 42.26 -4.91 -3.38
N ALA A 669 42.75 -4.29 -2.29
CA ALA A 669 42.83 -2.83 -2.19
C ALA A 669 43.68 -2.18 -3.30
N GLY A 670 44.84 -2.78 -3.62
CA GLY A 670 45.81 -2.24 -4.58
C GLY A 670 45.92 -3.00 -5.90
N GLY A 671 45.03 -3.96 -6.19
CA GLY A 671 45.11 -4.76 -7.42
C GLY A 671 43.82 -5.51 -7.74
N LEU A 672 43.54 -5.69 -9.03
CA LEU A 672 42.37 -6.40 -9.54
C LEU A 672 42.72 -7.88 -9.83
N PRO A 673 42.23 -8.87 -9.04
CA PRO A 673 42.67 -10.26 -9.17
C PRO A 673 42.33 -10.89 -10.53
N ALA A 674 43.13 -11.86 -10.97
CA ALA A 674 42.99 -12.48 -12.29
C ALA A 674 41.59 -13.07 -12.56
N ALA A 675 41.00 -13.76 -11.57
CA ALA A 675 39.65 -14.31 -11.67
C ALA A 675 38.57 -13.24 -11.92
N ILE A 676 38.77 -12.04 -11.36
CA ILE A 676 37.85 -10.90 -11.51
C ILE A 676 38.01 -10.25 -12.88
N ARG A 677 39.26 -10.13 -13.38
CA ARG A 677 39.54 -9.66 -14.75
C ARG A 677 38.89 -10.55 -15.81
N THR A 678 39.00 -11.87 -15.65
CA THR A 678 38.33 -12.85 -16.52
C THR A 678 36.81 -12.74 -16.43
N GLU A 679 36.26 -12.59 -15.22
CA GLU A 679 34.81 -12.52 -15.03
C GLU A 679 34.21 -11.21 -15.54
N LEU A 680 34.88 -10.07 -15.37
CA LEU A 680 34.45 -8.79 -15.94
C LEU A 680 34.50 -8.81 -17.48
N ALA A 681 35.50 -9.44 -18.08
CA ALA A 681 35.56 -9.64 -19.54
C ALA A 681 34.41 -10.52 -20.07
N ARG A 682 33.92 -11.46 -19.26
CA ARG A 682 32.73 -12.28 -19.55
C ARG A 682 31.43 -11.48 -19.37
N LEU A 683 31.30 -10.77 -18.24
CA LEU A 683 30.11 -10.01 -17.87
C LEU A 683 29.84 -8.81 -18.79
N LYS A 684 30.88 -8.15 -19.32
CA LYS A 684 30.78 -6.93 -20.14
C LYS A 684 29.78 -5.89 -19.57
N PRO A 685 29.94 -5.45 -18.30
CA PRO A 685 28.98 -4.58 -17.63
C PRO A 685 28.86 -3.20 -18.30
N ARG A 686 27.64 -2.65 -18.37
CA ARG A 686 27.42 -1.29 -18.89
C ARG A 686 27.91 -0.20 -17.93
N LYS A 687 27.85 -0.44 -16.62
CA LYS A 687 28.47 0.40 -15.57
C LYS A 687 29.20 -0.46 -14.55
N ILE A 688 30.32 0.01 -14.03
CA ILE A 688 30.95 -0.54 -12.83
C ILE A 688 30.81 0.49 -11.70
N VAL A 689 30.46 0.02 -10.50
CA VAL A 689 30.38 0.86 -9.29
C VAL A 689 31.39 0.34 -8.27
N VAL A 690 32.38 1.17 -7.94
CA VAL A 690 33.38 0.90 -6.89
C VAL A 690 32.84 1.36 -5.55
N LEU A 691 32.88 0.46 -4.57
CA LEU A 691 32.36 0.67 -3.23
C LEU A 691 33.51 0.96 -2.26
N GLY A 692 33.37 2.04 -1.50
CA GLY A 692 34.37 2.49 -0.53
C GLY A 692 35.36 3.53 -1.08
N GLY A 693 36.10 4.15 -0.16
CA GLY A 693 37.14 5.14 -0.48
C GLY A 693 38.38 4.55 -1.17
N THR A 694 39.32 5.41 -1.57
CA THR A 694 40.56 4.98 -2.24
C THR A 694 41.46 4.10 -1.39
N GLY A 695 41.35 4.16 -0.05
CA GLY A 695 42.01 3.22 0.86
C GLY A 695 41.35 1.83 0.91
N ALA A 696 40.09 1.70 0.52
CA ALA A 696 39.41 0.41 0.38
C ALA A 696 39.68 -0.21 -0.99
N VAL A 697 39.54 0.56 -2.07
CA VAL A 697 39.87 0.16 -3.45
C VAL A 697 40.57 1.32 -4.14
N SER A 698 41.83 1.16 -4.58
CA SER A 698 42.66 2.26 -5.06
C SER A 698 42.13 2.94 -6.34
N SER A 699 42.69 4.10 -6.69
CA SER A 699 42.43 4.71 -8.00
C SER A 699 42.92 3.81 -9.13
N THR A 700 44.10 3.20 -8.98
CA THR A 700 44.67 2.25 -9.95
C THR A 700 43.75 1.06 -10.23
N VAL A 701 43.05 0.53 -9.22
CA VAL A 701 42.03 -0.51 -9.45
C VAL A 701 40.82 0.06 -10.20
N GLN A 702 40.38 1.28 -9.91
CA GLN A 702 39.31 1.96 -10.66
C GLN A 702 39.70 2.26 -12.12
N GLU A 703 40.96 2.62 -12.37
CA GLU A 703 41.56 2.81 -13.70
C GLU A 703 41.64 1.49 -14.48
N ASP A 704 42.02 0.38 -13.82
CA ASP A 704 41.95 -0.97 -14.40
C ASP A 704 40.52 -1.41 -14.73
N LEU A 705 39.54 -1.06 -13.90
CA LEU A 705 38.13 -1.39 -14.12
C LEU A 705 37.55 -0.68 -15.35
N ALA A 706 38.07 0.49 -15.74
CA ALA A 706 37.62 1.24 -16.93
C ALA A 706 37.90 0.51 -18.26
N ARG A 707 38.69 -0.57 -18.23
CA ARG A 707 38.91 -1.46 -19.39
C ARG A 707 37.73 -2.42 -19.64
N TYR A 708 36.77 -2.51 -18.71
CA TYR A 708 35.69 -3.51 -18.71
C TYR A 708 34.27 -2.92 -18.77
N ALA A 709 34.12 -1.61 -18.61
CA ALA A 709 32.84 -0.89 -18.74
C ALA A 709 33.06 0.52 -19.30
N PRO A 710 32.11 1.08 -20.09
CA PRO A 710 32.20 2.46 -20.58
C PRO A 710 31.98 3.52 -19.49
N ALA A 711 31.49 3.13 -18.31
CA ALA A 711 31.32 4.01 -17.15
C ALA A 711 31.81 3.32 -15.87
N VAL A 712 32.66 4.00 -15.10
CA VAL A 712 33.12 3.55 -13.77
C VAL A 712 32.89 4.65 -12.74
N GLU A 713 31.99 4.38 -11.80
CA GLU A 713 31.57 5.28 -10.73
C GLU A 713 32.17 4.83 -9.39
N ARG A 714 32.24 5.72 -8.39
CA ARG A 714 32.61 5.37 -7.01
C ARG A 714 31.61 5.91 -6.00
N TRP A 715 31.14 5.05 -5.11
CA TRP A 715 30.32 5.40 -3.95
C TRP A 715 31.17 5.26 -2.68
N SER A 716 31.52 6.39 -2.07
CA SER A 716 32.48 6.47 -0.97
C SER A 716 32.04 7.43 0.14
N GLY A 717 32.57 7.23 1.34
CA GLY A 717 32.42 8.12 2.48
C GLY A 717 33.68 8.15 3.33
N GLN A 718 33.70 8.99 4.37
CA GLN A 718 34.83 9.11 5.31
C GLN A 718 35.06 7.83 6.14
N ASP A 719 33.99 7.07 6.38
CA ASP A 719 34.01 5.76 7.01
C ASP A 719 32.94 4.84 6.40
N ARG A 720 32.91 3.58 6.84
CA ARG A 720 31.94 2.55 6.41
C ARG A 720 30.47 2.94 6.63
N TYR A 721 30.18 3.80 7.61
CA TYR A 721 28.82 4.24 7.91
C TYR A 721 28.38 5.28 6.88
N ALA A 722 29.26 6.24 6.57
CA ALA A 722 29.10 7.18 5.47
C ALA A 722 29.09 6.47 4.10
N VAL A 723 29.84 5.38 3.89
CA VAL A 723 29.71 4.53 2.70
C VAL A 723 28.31 3.91 2.63
N SER A 724 27.79 3.33 3.73
CA SER A 724 26.43 2.76 3.72
C SER A 724 25.34 3.81 3.43
N ALA A 725 25.50 5.02 3.96
CA ALA A 725 24.63 6.15 3.65
C ALA A 725 24.74 6.60 2.18
N ALA A 726 25.94 6.68 1.61
CA ALA A 726 26.16 7.05 0.21
C ALA A 726 25.59 6.00 -0.77
N VAL A 727 25.83 4.70 -0.51
CA VAL A 727 25.26 3.60 -1.29
C VAL A 727 23.73 3.66 -1.28
N SER A 728 23.14 3.99 -0.13
CA SER A 728 21.69 4.17 0.00
C SER A 728 21.19 5.40 -0.77
N ALA A 729 21.84 6.56 -0.61
CA ALA A 729 21.48 7.82 -1.27
C ALA A 729 21.57 7.73 -2.80
N SER A 730 22.52 6.98 -3.35
CA SER A 730 22.69 6.75 -4.79
C SER A 730 21.73 5.69 -5.38
N SER A 731 20.94 4.99 -4.56
CA SER A 731 20.18 3.80 -4.99
C SER A 731 18.70 3.80 -4.62
N PHE A 732 18.31 4.45 -3.52
CA PHE A 732 16.93 4.46 -3.03
C PHE A 732 16.36 5.89 -2.99
N ALA A 733 15.12 6.06 -3.45
CA ALA A 733 14.38 7.30 -3.32
C ALA A 733 14.11 7.66 -1.83
N ALA A 734 13.71 8.91 -1.59
CA ALA A 734 13.12 9.30 -0.31
C ALA A 734 11.78 8.56 -0.08
N GLY A 735 11.41 8.30 1.17
CA GLY A 735 10.18 7.57 1.52
C GLY A 735 10.30 6.04 1.44
N ALA A 736 11.48 5.46 1.69
CA ALA A 736 11.69 4.02 1.68
C ALA A 736 10.95 3.36 2.85
N PRO A 737 10.00 2.43 2.61
CA PRO A 737 9.05 1.98 3.63
C PRO A 737 9.70 1.17 4.78
N VAL A 738 10.83 0.52 4.51
CA VAL A 738 11.60 -0.27 5.47
C VAL A 738 13.08 0.05 5.31
N VAL A 739 13.81 0.18 6.43
CA VAL A 739 15.28 0.28 6.45
C VAL A 739 15.85 -0.73 7.43
N TYR A 740 16.90 -1.44 7.04
CA TYR A 740 17.61 -2.37 7.92
C TYR A 740 18.83 -1.69 8.52
N VAL A 741 19.05 -1.86 9.83
CA VAL A 741 20.19 -1.27 10.55
C VAL A 741 21.01 -2.38 11.22
N ALA A 742 22.31 -2.44 10.94
CA ALA A 742 23.20 -3.48 11.46
C ALA A 742 24.54 -2.91 11.98
N ASN A 743 25.20 -3.65 12.87
CA ASN A 743 26.53 -3.29 13.38
C ASN A 743 27.58 -3.31 12.26
N GLY A 744 28.18 -2.16 11.94
CA GLY A 744 29.20 -2.04 10.89
C GLY A 744 30.62 -2.45 11.28
N LEU A 745 30.89 -2.73 12.57
CA LEU A 745 32.20 -3.21 13.03
C LEU A 745 32.32 -4.73 12.89
N THR A 746 31.33 -5.48 13.39
CA THR A 746 31.32 -6.94 13.35
C THR A 746 30.61 -7.48 12.10
N SER A 747 29.59 -6.78 11.59
CA SER A 747 29.01 -6.96 10.26
C SER A 747 28.39 -8.33 9.95
N VAL A 748 28.36 -9.28 10.89
CA VAL A 748 27.90 -10.66 10.65
C VAL A 748 26.38 -10.81 10.62
N ASP A 749 25.67 -10.06 11.47
CA ASP A 749 24.21 -10.09 11.53
C ASP A 749 23.57 -9.45 10.28
N ALA A 750 24.33 -8.62 9.56
CA ALA A 750 23.95 -8.07 8.27
C ALA A 750 23.98 -9.12 7.13
N LEU A 751 24.73 -10.22 7.26
CA LEU A 751 24.92 -11.21 6.18
C LEU A 751 23.62 -11.95 5.83
N SER A 752 22.80 -12.26 6.84
CA SER A 752 21.48 -12.89 6.65
C SER A 752 20.38 -11.87 6.37
N GLY A 753 20.54 -10.61 6.81
CA GLY A 753 19.56 -9.55 6.60
C GLY A 753 19.67 -8.83 5.26
N ALA A 754 20.87 -8.69 4.68
CA ALA A 754 21.07 -8.03 3.39
C ALA A 754 20.35 -8.70 2.19
N PRO A 755 20.25 -10.05 2.09
CA PRO A 755 19.38 -10.71 1.11
C PRO A 755 17.91 -10.32 1.27
N VAL A 756 17.41 -10.33 2.51
CA VAL A 756 16.02 -9.97 2.85
C VAL A 756 15.74 -8.49 2.56
N ALA A 757 16.72 -7.61 2.78
CA ALA A 757 16.64 -6.20 2.44
C ALA A 757 16.57 -6.00 0.91
N GLY A 758 17.43 -6.69 0.15
CA GLY A 758 17.42 -6.64 -1.32
C GLY A 758 16.12 -7.16 -1.92
N MET A 759 15.63 -8.30 -1.43
CA MET A 759 14.33 -8.90 -1.79
C MET A 759 13.16 -7.93 -1.58
N LYS A 760 13.24 -7.05 -0.59
CA LYS A 760 12.21 -6.02 -0.29
C LYS A 760 12.51 -4.63 -0.84
N GLY A 761 13.55 -4.47 -1.67
CA GLY A 761 13.95 -3.16 -2.21
C GLY A 761 14.33 -2.13 -1.14
N ALA A 762 14.91 -2.59 -0.02
CA ALA A 762 15.23 -1.77 1.16
C ALA A 762 16.76 -1.63 1.37
N PRO A 763 17.26 -0.47 1.84
CA PRO A 763 18.67 -0.30 2.17
C PRO A 763 19.06 -1.03 3.47
N VAL A 764 20.35 -1.39 3.56
CA VAL A 764 21.04 -1.74 4.80
C VAL A 764 21.99 -0.60 5.16
N LEU A 765 21.71 0.08 6.28
CA LEU A 765 22.58 1.09 6.86
C LEU A 765 23.40 0.48 8.01
N LEU A 766 24.64 0.93 8.16
CA LEU A 766 25.55 0.44 9.18
C LEU A 766 25.65 1.42 10.35
N THR A 767 25.60 0.94 11.58
CA THR A 767 25.73 1.74 12.81
C THR A 767 26.95 1.32 13.64
N GLN A 768 27.43 2.22 14.52
CA GLN A 768 28.31 1.80 15.61
C GLN A 768 27.49 1.03 16.66
N PRO A 769 28.11 0.20 17.52
CA PRO A 769 27.38 -0.60 18.51
C PRO A 769 26.59 0.25 19.52
N GLY A 770 27.12 1.41 19.92
CA GLY A 770 26.54 2.26 20.97
C GLY A 770 25.96 3.60 20.52
N ALA A 771 26.18 4.02 19.27
CA ALA A 771 25.77 5.34 18.76
C ALA A 771 25.36 5.27 17.27
N LEU A 772 24.36 6.05 16.89
CA LEU A 772 23.93 6.20 15.51
C LEU A 772 24.79 7.28 14.81
N PRO A 773 25.57 6.94 13.75
CA PRO A 773 26.43 7.91 13.08
C PRO A 773 25.64 9.05 12.42
N ALA A 774 26.18 10.28 12.44
CA ALA A 774 25.49 11.46 11.92
C ALA A 774 25.11 11.35 10.42
N SER A 775 25.95 10.70 9.62
CA SER A 775 25.67 10.37 8.21
C SER A 775 24.46 9.43 8.05
N VAL A 776 24.32 8.47 8.96
CA VAL A 776 23.25 7.47 8.97
C VAL A 776 21.95 8.09 9.47
N LEU A 777 22.00 8.96 10.48
CA LEU A 777 20.85 9.74 10.93
C LEU A 777 20.35 10.73 9.86
N ALA A 778 21.26 11.35 9.11
CA ALA A 778 20.88 12.20 7.98
C ALA A 778 20.21 11.40 6.85
N GLU A 779 20.74 10.21 6.53
CA GLU A 779 20.16 9.32 5.52
C GLU A 779 18.81 8.74 5.97
N LEU A 780 18.66 8.32 7.23
CA LEU A 780 17.36 7.92 7.79
C LEU A 780 16.31 9.03 7.68
N ARG A 781 16.69 10.30 7.90
CA ARG A 781 15.79 11.45 7.70
C ARG A 781 15.46 11.73 6.24
N ARG A 782 16.35 11.40 5.29
CA ARG A 782 16.07 11.46 3.85
C ARG A 782 15.13 10.32 3.41
N LEU A 783 15.28 9.15 4.03
CA LEU A 783 14.51 7.95 3.72
C LEU A 783 13.08 7.97 4.31
N ASP A 784 12.80 8.76 5.35
CA ASP A 784 11.49 8.81 6.07
C ASP A 784 10.89 7.40 6.38
N PRO A 785 11.65 6.48 6.99
CA PRO A 785 11.26 5.07 7.03
C PRO A 785 10.22 4.79 8.11
N ARG A 786 9.10 4.19 7.72
CA ARG A 786 8.02 3.78 8.63
C ARG A 786 8.38 2.57 9.47
N LYS A 787 9.35 1.78 9.02
CA LYS A 787 9.86 0.63 9.75
C LYS A 787 11.38 0.61 9.72
N VAL A 788 11.99 0.57 10.90
CA VAL A 788 13.41 0.22 11.04
C VAL A 788 13.52 -1.18 11.61
N VAL A 789 14.32 -2.04 10.98
CA VAL A 789 14.62 -3.40 11.44
C VAL A 789 16.08 -3.46 11.89
N ILE A 790 16.28 -3.60 13.19
CA ILE A 790 17.61 -3.80 13.80
C ILE A 790 18.00 -5.27 13.63
N LEU A 791 19.15 -5.51 13.01
CA LEU A 791 19.73 -6.83 12.83
C LEU A 791 20.80 -7.08 13.90
N GLY A 792 20.58 -8.10 14.73
CA GLY A 792 21.45 -8.49 15.85
C GLY A 792 20.92 -8.08 17.22
N GLY A 793 21.41 -8.75 18.26
CA GLY A 793 21.06 -8.49 19.65
C GLY A 793 21.63 -7.17 20.21
N THR A 794 21.32 -6.87 21.46
CA THR A 794 21.75 -5.62 22.13
C THR A 794 23.27 -5.47 22.28
N GLY A 795 24.02 -6.57 22.28
CA GLY A 795 25.49 -6.55 22.21
C GLY A 795 26.06 -6.18 20.82
N ALA A 796 25.26 -6.32 19.75
CA ALA A 796 25.63 -5.90 18.41
C ALA A 796 25.17 -4.47 18.13
N VAL A 797 23.90 -4.14 18.42
CA VAL A 797 23.34 -2.79 18.28
C VAL A 797 22.59 -2.46 19.56
N SER A 798 23.08 -1.52 20.37
CA SER A 798 22.60 -1.30 21.74
C SER A 798 21.18 -0.76 21.80
N SER A 799 20.55 -0.91 22.97
CA SER A 799 19.27 -0.26 23.27
C SER A 799 19.35 1.27 23.28
N ASP A 800 20.55 1.88 23.26
CA ASP A 800 20.69 3.33 23.10
C ASP A 800 20.69 3.75 21.63
N VAL A 801 21.18 2.91 20.72
CA VAL A 801 20.95 3.08 19.27
C VAL A 801 19.46 2.87 18.95
N GLU A 802 18.83 1.87 19.58
CA GLU A 802 17.39 1.63 19.48
C GLU A 802 16.58 2.87 19.94
N LYS A 803 16.93 3.49 21.07
CA LYS A 803 16.34 4.77 21.52
C LYS A 803 16.65 5.96 20.59
N GLN A 804 17.73 5.92 19.80
CA GLN A 804 18.03 6.96 18.79
C GLN A 804 17.18 6.76 17.53
N LEU A 805 16.93 5.51 17.14
CA LEU A 805 16.05 5.15 16.02
C LEU A 805 14.57 5.38 16.35
N GLY A 806 14.14 5.13 17.59
CA GLY A 806 12.79 5.46 18.10
C GLY A 806 12.54 6.96 18.35
N ARG A 807 13.32 7.84 17.73
CA ARG A 807 13.18 9.32 17.76
C ARG A 807 13.29 9.94 16.35
N LEU A 808 13.12 9.11 15.32
CA LEU A 808 12.85 9.54 13.95
C LEU A 808 11.41 10.08 13.88
#